data_AF-A0A1W1I3A2-F1
#
_entry.id   AF-A0A1W1I3A2-F1
#
_cell.length_a   1.000
_cell.length_b   1.000
_cell.length_c   1.000
_cell.angle_alpha   90.00
_cell.angle_beta   90.00
_cell.angle_gamma   90.00
#
_symmetry.space_group_name_H-M   'P 1'
#
loop_
_entity.id
_entity.type
_entity.pdbx_description
1 polymer ?
#
loop_
_entity_poly.entity_id
_entity_poly.type
_entity_poly.pdbx_seq_one_letter_code
_entity_poly.pdbx_strand_id
1 'polypeptide(L)'
;MPTSLQTRLATVFSDDPQTRVMAGVANWRPGSFGTFMPDVRSVVVHVTGGFPPRERVEEFVKRYVGPPADWEKRDDPGIGTQYFVPGDGTVFGLINMPSITLHGNHTNNWAIGVETGNLSESSPPPGSRWASLAANADQNADDVPGAKLWISHRAFREVVVSWWTTRTYAGPAREALGDRRYMLFTEQQYRGWALLARFLCERHDLPRNFPLLPHARRERTVDNSATFRRLALADERFPVLVRALAAHHIHEALFESANAATLEARYDAAIQPRNMATNTREHNRVWTALFDVYRGFHGHGFSGSNTLNSSDHDCPGPLFDWHRFAREVWDWWWYPFDLSDDLVTVVTARRPERRADGTTPLREYYFESTRDFDAKDRAYTLLAAGSGLRSSNGIFGDISSPSTFNLGTAGVPIYAPANGELVAARFPNTGDEVSMAFVLVRHEIFHLPDTLSVEIEGVGSFPANPGRIDYDQEPTYVYSLIIHLARPDGMSFTEVTDSNPCWLNRVLIRKKECDLVLALYDASAAHGGIEQAAWDSRPPGTPRRPTVLESWRTDAVALLFFLERLRAGDVAVGASGRNNETPIRVLLGDFLGHAGVIRKEGTMVLHGIGLETFGSGFVPPAFQSVASASGWSLPAGTPMPMLPAVFYQSEWSKAPSAEERTRLQGIGVNPDLVNWWGDASLVTRLHPTLPGHGQLNAAGFAFHYEPLKFMRWLNETTWASEWPKYKVTDAAGAAVPQLPDHPRPRARNV
;
A
#
# COMPACT_ATOMS: atom_id res chain seq x y z
N MET A 1 -5.33 -6.73 -27.59
CA MET A 1 -4.95 -7.64 -26.50
C MET A 1 -5.24 -6.93 -25.18
N PRO A 2 -5.66 -7.63 -24.11
CA PRO A 2 -5.83 -7.01 -22.80
C PRO A 2 -4.49 -6.43 -22.32
N THR A 3 -4.55 -5.35 -21.55
CA THR A 3 -3.34 -4.71 -21.02
C THR A 3 -2.69 -5.51 -19.88
N SER A 4 -1.44 -5.23 -19.50
CA SER A 4 -0.80 -5.92 -18.35
C SER A 4 -1.59 -5.73 -17.05
N LEU A 5 -2.05 -4.50 -16.77
CA LEU A 5 -2.90 -4.23 -15.61
C LEU A 5 -4.25 -4.96 -15.68
N GLN A 6 -4.89 -4.99 -16.84
CA GLN A 6 -6.12 -5.76 -17.04
C GLN A 6 -5.88 -7.25 -16.82
N THR A 7 -4.75 -7.78 -17.30
CA THR A 7 -4.39 -9.19 -17.13
C THR A 7 -4.15 -9.51 -15.66
N ARG A 8 -3.50 -8.62 -14.91
CA ARG A 8 -3.30 -8.74 -13.46
C ARG A 8 -4.63 -8.69 -12.71
N LEU A 9 -5.49 -7.72 -13.03
CA LEU A 9 -6.82 -7.60 -12.42
C LEU A 9 -7.71 -8.81 -12.75
N ALA A 10 -7.64 -9.35 -13.98
CA ALA A 10 -8.38 -10.52 -14.43
C ALA A 10 -8.13 -11.77 -13.58
N THR A 11 -7.01 -11.84 -12.84
CA THR A 11 -6.76 -12.94 -11.90
C THR A 11 -7.73 -12.97 -10.72
N VAL A 12 -8.36 -11.84 -10.40
CA VAL A 12 -9.31 -11.67 -9.30
C VAL A 12 -10.64 -11.05 -9.74
N PHE A 13 -10.84 -10.77 -11.03
CA PHE A 13 -11.99 -10.01 -11.54
C PHE A 13 -13.08 -10.90 -12.15
N SER A 14 -14.33 -10.46 -12.02
CA SER A 14 -15.50 -11.08 -12.65
C SER A 14 -16.46 -10.01 -13.19
N ASP A 15 -16.83 -10.15 -14.46
CA ASP A 15 -17.75 -9.30 -15.24
C ASP A 15 -19.14 -9.92 -15.42
N ASP A 16 -19.37 -11.13 -14.90
CA ASP A 16 -20.69 -11.79 -14.96
C ASP A 16 -21.82 -10.91 -14.39
N PRO A 17 -21.66 -10.26 -13.22
CA PRO A 17 -22.69 -9.35 -12.71
C PRO A 17 -22.92 -8.17 -13.64
N GLN A 18 -21.84 -7.57 -14.18
CA GLN A 18 -21.92 -6.45 -15.12
C GLN A 18 -22.76 -6.84 -16.33
N THR A 19 -22.50 -8.00 -16.94
CA THR A 19 -23.24 -8.47 -18.11
C THR A 19 -24.74 -8.54 -17.83
N ARG A 20 -25.13 -9.06 -16.67
CA ARG A 20 -26.54 -9.17 -16.26
C ARG A 20 -27.17 -7.82 -15.94
N VAL A 21 -26.44 -6.94 -15.27
CA VAL A 21 -26.89 -5.57 -14.95
C VAL A 21 -27.08 -4.75 -16.22
N MET A 22 -26.15 -4.82 -17.16
CA MET A 22 -26.21 -4.11 -18.44
C MET A 22 -27.35 -4.61 -19.34
N ALA A 23 -27.67 -5.91 -19.30
CA ALA A 23 -28.84 -6.46 -19.99
C ALA A 23 -30.17 -5.91 -19.44
N GLY A 24 -30.19 -5.45 -18.18
CA GLY A 24 -31.34 -4.83 -17.52
C GLY A 24 -31.50 -3.32 -17.72
N VAL A 25 -30.66 -2.68 -18.56
CA VAL A 25 -30.55 -1.21 -18.69
C VAL A 25 -31.87 -0.47 -18.93
N ALA A 26 -32.81 -1.09 -19.65
CA ALA A 26 -34.14 -0.51 -19.91
C ALA A 26 -34.95 -0.22 -18.63
N ASN A 27 -34.55 -0.80 -17.49
CA ASN A 27 -35.25 -0.72 -16.22
C ASN A 27 -34.50 0.14 -15.18
N TRP A 28 -33.51 0.91 -15.60
CA TRP A 28 -32.75 1.80 -14.74
C TRP A 28 -33.53 3.08 -14.41
N ARG A 29 -33.13 3.75 -13.33
CA ARG A 29 -33.72 5.02 -12.92
C ARG A 29 -33.55 6.07 -14.05
N PRO A 30 -34.60 6.79 -14.45
CA PRO A 30 -34.48 7.90 -15.41
C PRO A 30 -33.52 8.98 -14.89
N GLY A 31 -32.77 9.63 -15.80
CA GLY A 31 -31.87 10.75 -15.48
C GLY A 31 -30.44 10.50 -15.96
N SER A 32 -29.45 10.92 -15.17
CA SER A 32 -28.03 10.74 -15.47
C SER A 32 -27.51 9.33 -15.17
N PHE A 33 -28.26 8.49 -14.47
CA PHE A 33 -27.81 7.14 -14.18
C PHE A 33 -27.53 6.35 -15.46
N GLY A 34 -26.38 5.68 -15.51
CA GLY A 34 -25.95 4.90 -16.67
C GLY A 34 -25.36 5.72 -17.82
N THR A 35 -25.53 7.05 -17.82
CA THR A 35 -24.96 7.90 -18.86
C THR A 35 -23.44 8.00 -18.71
N PHE A 36 -22.78 8.35 -19.81
CA PHE A 36 -21.32 8.47 -19.86
C PHE A 36 -20.81 9.57 -18.92
N MET A 37 -19.78 9.26 -18.15
CA MET A 37 -19.06 10.16 -17.27
C MET A 37 -17.83 10.70 -18.00
N PRO A 38 -17.82 11.98 -18.42
CA PRO A 38 -16.80 12.52 -19.31
C PRO A 38 -15.44 12.77 -18.64
N ASP A 39 -15.43 13.00 -17.33
CA ASP A 39 -14.20 13.21 -16.55
C ASP A 39 -14.35 12.48 -15.22
N VAL A 40 -13.64 11.37 -15.07
CA VAL A 40 -13.47 10.73 -13.78
C VAL A 40 -12.39 11.50 -13.02
N ARG A 41 -12.71 11.94 -11.80
CA ARG A 41 -11.76 12.65 -10.93
C ARG A 41 -11.47 11.88 -9.66
N SER A 42 -12.42 11.13 -9.11
CA SER A 42 -12.18 10.38 -7.87
C SER A 42 -12.76 8.99 -7.85
N VAL A 43 -12.34 8.24 -6.85
CA VAL A 43 -12.96 6.98 -6.44
C VAL A 43 -13.52 7.16 -5.03
N VAL A 44 -14.81 6.87 -4.87
CA VAL A 44 -15.48 6.82 -3.57
C VAL A 44 -15.41 5.39 -3.06
N VAL A 45 -14.67 5.18 -1.99
CA VAL A 45 -14.68 3.91 -1.27
C VAL A 45 -15.91 3.89 -0.39
N HIS A 46 -16.74 2.87 -0.57
CA HIS A 46 -17.92 2.59 0.21
C HIS A 46 -17.76 1.28 0.97
N VAL A 47 -18.49 1.11 2.07
CA VAL A 47 -18.72 -0.23 2.63
C VAL A 47 -20.16 -0.64 2.49
N THR A 48 -20.37 -1.90 2.16
CA THR A 48 -21.67 -2.53 2.29
C THR A 48 -21.96 -2.68 3.79
N GLY A 49 -23.12 -2.33 4.32
CA GLY A 49 -23.48 -2.73 5.68
C GLY A 49 -23.55 -4.26 5.80
N GLY A 50 -22.44 -4.92 6.13
CA GLY A 50 -22.35 -6.37 5.91
C GLY A 50 -20.96 -6.93 5.70
N PHE A 51 -20.78 -8.24 5.95
CA PHE A 51 -19.85 -9.03 5.15
C PHE A 51 -20.70 -9.53 4.00
N PRO A 52 -20.53 -9.02 2.80
CA PRO A 52 -21.06 -9.64 1.63
C PRO A 52 -20.13 -10.80 1.31
N PRO A 53 -20.54 -12.05 1.62
CA PRO A 53 -19.99 -13.18 0.89
C PRO A 53 -20.06 -12.85 -0.60
N ARG A 54 -19.28 -13.57 -1.37
CA ARG A 54 -19.31 -13.46 -2.82
C ARG A 54 -20.73 -13.52 -3.39
N GLU A 55 -21.59 -14.39 -2.86
CA GLU A 55 -22.97 -14.55 -3.32
C GLU A 55 -23.86 -13.30 -3.13
N ARG A 56 -23.46 -12.34 -2.28
CA ARG A 56 -24.17 -11.05 -2.16
C ARG A 56 -24.03 -10.19 -3.40
N VAL A 57 -23.15 -10.53 -4.33
CA VAL A 57 -23.16 -9.95 -5.67
C VAL A 57 -24.55 -10.02 -6.31
N GLU A 58 -25.37 -11.03 -5.99
CA GLU A 58 -26.76 -11.12 -6.45
C GLU A 58 -27.68 -10.07 -5.82
N GLU A 59 -27.44 -9.67 -4.56
CA GLU A 59 -28.17 -8.56 -3.94
C GLU A 59 -27.86 -7.25 -4.68
N PHE A 60 -26.60 -7.02 -5.05
CA PHE A 60 -26.19 -5.88 -5.88
C PHE A 60 -26.85 -5.91 -7.24
N VAL A 61 -26.79 -7.05 -7.95
CA VAL A 61 -27.42 -7.23 -9.26
C VAL A 61 -28.91 -6.88 -9.17
N LYS A 62 -29.64 -7.41 -8.18
CA LYS A 62 -31.07 -7.12 -7.97
C LYS A 62 -31.41 -5.64 -7.77
N ARG A 63 -30.49 -4.80 -7.28
CA ARG A 63 -30.71 -3.33 -7.22
C ARG A 63 -30.87 -2.71 -8.61
N TYR A 64 -30.24 -3.31 -9.62
CA TYR A 64 -30.26 -2.83 -11.00
C TYR A 64 -31.25 -3.56 -11.90
N VAL A 65 -31.49 -4.86 -11.67
CA VAL A 65 -32.39 -5.70 -12.50
C VAL A 65 -33.71 -5.97 -11.79
N GLY A 66 -34.84 -5.62 -12.43
CA GLY A 66 -36.19 -5.86 -11.91
C GLY A 66 -37.28 -5.56 -12.97
N PRO A 67 -38.55 -5.94 -12.74
CA PRO A 67 -39.59 -5.81 -13.75
C PRO A 67 -39.85 -4.34 -14.16
N PRO A 68 -40.33 -4.10 -15.40
CA PRO A 68 -40.10 -2.82 -16.11
C PRO A 68 -40.97 -1.62 -15.74
N ALA A 69 -41.68 -1.56 -14.61
CA ALA A 69 -42.76 -0.57 -14.45
C ALA A 69 -42.67 0.40 -13.27
N ASP A 70 -41.87 0.16 -12.23
CA ASP A 70 -41.97 1.03 -11.04
C ASP A 70 -40.67 1.08 -10.23
N TRP A 71 -39.69 1.86 -10.71
CA TRP A 71 -38.47 2.11 -9.93
C TRP A 71 -38.78 2.80 -8.60
N GLU A 72 -39.89 3.56 -8.49
CA GLU A 72 -40.33 4.21 -7.26
C GLU A 72 -40.82 3.22 -6.19
N LYS A 73 -41.20 2.00 -6.58
CA LYS A 73 -41.64 0.92 -5.68
C LYS A 73 -40.56 -0.11 -5.36
N ARG A 74 -39.32 0.09 -5.80
CA ARG A 74 -38.22 -0.77 -5.34
C ARG A 74 -37.81 -0.33 -3.94
N ASP A 75 -37.51 -1.30 -3.09
CA ASP A 75 -36.97 -1.02 -1.75
C ASP A 75 -35.60 -0.31 -1.83
N ASP A 76 -34.89 -0.43 -2.96
CA ASP A 76 -33.55 0.15 -3.19
C ASP A 76 -33.26 0.40 -4.69
N PRO A 77 -33.86 1.43 -5.33
CA PRO A 77 -33.76 1.62 -6.78
C PRO A 77 -32.43 2.23 -7.23
N GLY A 78 -31.55 1.41 -7.78
CA GLY A 78 -30.38 1.88 -8.54
C GLY A 78 -29.36 2.70 -7.74
N ILE A 79 -29.42 2.66 -6.41
CA ILE A 79 -28.37 3.16 -5.52
C ILE A 79 -27.30 2.07 -5.48
N GLY A 80 -26.13 2.35 -6.04
CA GLY A 80 -25.04 1.39 -6.01
C GLY A 80 -23.84 1.81 -6.84
N THR A 81 -22.79 1.04 -6.70
CA THR A 81 -21.44 1.32 -7.17
C THR A 81 -21.13 0.67 -8.53
N GLN A 82 -20.04 1.10 -9.16
CA GLN A 82 -19.55 0.49 -10.40
C GLN A 82 -18.83 -0.82 -10.12
N TYR A 83 -18.24 -0.96 -8.93
CA TYR A 83 -17.53 -2.17 -8.51
C TYR A 83 -17.92 -2.61 -7.11
N PHE A 84 -17.67 -3.89 -6.85
CA PHE A 84 -17.87 -4.53 -5.56
C PHE A 84 -16.70 -5.47 -5.19
N VAL A 85 -16.18 -5.38 -3.97
CA VAL A 85 -15.05 -6.18 -3.46
C VAL A 85 -15.42 -6.93 -2.15
N PRO A 86 -15.77 -8.23 -2.20
CA PRO A 86 -15.98 -9.08 -1.02
C PRO A 86 -14.68 -9.48 -0.28
N GLY A 87 -14.85 -10.17 0.85
CA GLY A 87 -13.79 -10.67 1.72
C GLY A 87 -12.72 -11.57 1.10
N ASP A 88 -13.03 -12.24 0.00
CA ASP A 88 -12.09 -13.13 -0.70
C ASP A 88 -11.18 -12.36 -1.69
N GLY A 89 -11.33 -11.04 -1.78
CA GLY A 89 -10.56 -10.17 -2.66
C GLY A 89 -10.95 -10.24 -4.13
N THR A 90 -12.03 -10.94 -4.48
CA THR A 90 -12.60 -10.88 -5.83
C THR A 90 -13.07 -9.46 -6.14
N VAL A 91 -12.99 -9.04 -7.39
CA VAL A 91 -13.47 -7.74 -7.85
C VAL A 91 -14.59 -7.97 -8.85
N PHE A 92 -15.79 -7.54 -8.51
CA PHE A 92 -16.95 -7.62 -9.39
C PHE A 92 -17.19 -6.29 -10.09
N GLY A 93 -17.22 -6.31 -11.41
CA GLY A 93 -17.80 -5.21 -12.18
C GLY A 93 -19.33 -5.29 -12.11
N LEU A 94 -19.99 -4.17 -11.83
CA LEU A 94 -21.45 -4.08 -11.78
C LEU A 94 -22.02 -3.28 -12.96
N ILE A 95 -21.34 -2.20 -13.37
CA ILE A 95 -21.82 -1.30 -14.44
C ILE A 95 -20.66 -1.00 -15.40
N ASN A 96 -20.99 -0.77 -16.67
CA ASN A 96 -20.00 -0.37 -17.68
C ASN A 96 -19.29 0.93 -17.28
N MET A 97 -17.99 0.99 -17.58
CA MET A 97 -17.17 2.15 -17.26
C MET A 97 -16.90 3.03 -18.50
N PRO A 98 -16.86 4.37 -18.34
CA PRO A 98 -17.20 5.15 -17.16
C PRO A 98 -18.67 5.61 -17.22
N SER A 99 -19.57 4.93 -16.51
CA SER A 99 -20.97 5.38 -16.38
C SER A 99 -21.25 5.98 -15.01
N ILE A 100 -22.14 6.96 -14.98
CA ILE A 100 -22.65 7.59 -13.76
C ILE A 100 -23.51 6.58 -13.00
N THR A 101 -23.28 6.47 -11.69
CA THR A 101 -24.10 5.69 -10.77
C THR A 101 -24.48 6.56 -9.57
N LEU A 102 -25.28 6.04 -8.63
CA LEU A 102 -25.71 6.78 -7.45
C LEU A 102 -25.05 6.22 -6.19
N HIS A 103 -23.91 6.80 -5.81
CA HIS A 103 -23.12 6.35 -4.66
C HIS A 103 -22.60 7.52 -3.81
N GLY A 104 -22.13 8.62 -4.41
CA GLY A 104 -21.51 9.76 -3.72
C GLY A 104 -22.21 11.10 -3.98
N ASN A 105 -23.53 11.07 -4.22
CA ASN A 105 -24.40 12.24 -4.38
C ASN A 105 -23.85 13.30 -5.37
N HIS A 106 -23.33 14.44 -4.90
CA HIS A 106 -22.81 15.51 -5.77
C HIS A 106 -21.55 15.12 -6.56
N THR A 107 -20.85 14.08 -6.12
CA THR A 107 -19.68 13.52 -6.82
C THR A 107 -20.05 12.49 -7.88
N ASN A 108 -21.30 12.01 -7.95
CA ASN A 108 -21.75 10.95 -8.87
C ASN A 108 -21.42 11.22 -10.35
N ASN A 109 -21.39 12.50 -10.75
CA ASN A 109 -21.14 12.89 -12.14
C ASN A 109 -19.67 12.76 -12.57
N TRP A 110 -18.77 12.44 -11.63
CA TRP A 110 -17.32 12.41 -11.87
C TRP A 110 -16.55 11.43 -10.95
N ALA A 111 -17.23 10.72 -10.06
CA ALA A 111 -16.61 9.76 -9.15
C ALA A 111 -17.04 8.32 -9.44
N ILE A 112 -16.13 7.38 -9.21
CA ILE A 112 -16.39 5.95 -9.29
C ILE A 112 -16.70 5.45 -7.89
N GLY A 113 -17.89 4.94 -7.66
CA GLY A 113 -18.23 4.24 -6.45
C GLY A 113 -17.67 2.83 -6.50
N VAL A 114 -17.08 2.41 -5.40
CA VAL A 114 -16.68 1.01 -5.19
C VAL A 114 -17.10 0.60 -3.79
N GLU A 115 -17.97 -0.40 -3.70
CA GLU A 115 -18.42 -0.95 -2.43
C GLU A 115 -17.51 -2.10 -2.00
N THR A 116 -17.16 -2.14 -0.73
CA THR A 116 -16.41 -3.24 -0.15
C THR A 116 -17.08 -3.80 1.09
N GLY A 117 -16.91 -5.10 1.30
CA GLY A 117 -17.46 -5.73 2.47
C GLY A 117 -16.83 -5.26 3.77
N ASN A 118 -17.57 -4.52 4.61
CA ASN A 118 -17.26 -4.36 6.04
C ASN A 118 -18.56 -4.16 6.85
N LEU A 119 -18.74 -4.94 7.92
CA LEU A 119 -19.87 -4.82 8.84
C LEU A 119 -19.78 -3.50 9.60
N SER A 120 -20.58 -2.51 9.19
CA SER A 120 -20.95 -1.41 10.09
C SER A 120 -22.04 -1.87 11.07
N GLU A 121 -21.81 -1.53 12.35
CA GLU A 121 -22.66 -1.32 13.55
C GLU A 121 -24.01 -2.04 13.79
N SER A 122 -24.62 -2.76 12.85
CA SER A 122 -26.02 -3.16 12.99
C SER A 122 -26.25 -4.47 13.78
N SER A 123 -25.23 -5.27 14.06
CA SER A 123 -25.30 -6.35 15.07
C SER A 123 -23.89 -6.84 15.46
N PRO A 124 -23.52 -6.88 16.76
CA PRO A 124 -22.23 -7.39 17.18
C PRO A 124 -22.09 -8.89 16.87
N PRO A 125 -20.88 -9.40 16.58
CA PRO A 125 -20.58 -10.80 16.81
C PRO A 125 -20.86 -11.12 18.28
N PRO A 126 -21.56 -12.22 18.56
CA PRO A 126 -22.01 -13.26 17.66
C PRO A 126 -23.52 -13.13 17.47
N GLY A 127 -23.97 -12.55 16.37
CA GLY A 127 -25.27 -12.97 15.85
C GLY A 127 -25.26 -14.48 15.57
N SER A 128 -26.43 -15.12 15.46
CA SER A 128 -26.59 -16.57 15.26
C SER A 128 -25.89 -17.19 14.04
N ARG A 129 -25.22 -16.38 13.22
CA ARG A 129 -24.58 -16.76 11.94
C ARG A 129 -23.06 -16.94 12.04
N TRP A 130 -22.41 -16.43 13.09
CA TRP A 130 -20.95 -16.52 13.27
C TRP A 130 -20.59 -17.42 14.45
N ALA A 131 -19.59 -18.27 14.27
CA ALA A 131 -19.00 -19.10 15.31
C ALA A 131 -17.53 -18.72 15.53
N SER A 132 -17.08 -18.73 16.78
CA SER A 132 -15.66 -18.53 17.05
C SER A 132 -14.89 -19.79 16.64
N LEU A 133 -13.71 -19.60 16.05
CA LEU A 133 -12.84 -20.72 15.69
C LEU A 133 -11.96 -21.20 16.86
N ALA A 134 -11.72 -20.36 17.85
CA ALA A 134 -10.98 -20.76 19.04
C ALA A 134 -11.87 -21.52 20.04
N ALA A 135 -11.25 -22.45 20.78
CA ALA A 135 -11.95 -23.22 21.81
C ALA A 135 -12.61 -22.34 22.89
N ASN A 136 -12.09 -21.12 23.08
CA ASN A 136 -12.67 -20.16 24.01
C ASN A 136 -13.84 -19.39 23.34
N ALA A 137 -15.05 -19.68 23.82
CA ALA A 137 -16.27 -18.96 23.44
C ALA A 137 -16.31 -17.49 23.94
N ASP A 138 -15.42 -17.09 24.85
CA ASP A 138 -15.29 -15.69 25.27
C ASP A 138 -14.93 -14.82 24.07
N GLN A 139 -15.87 -13.98 23.72
CA GLN A 139 -15.78 -13.05 22.61
C GLN A 139 -14.72 -11.96 22.87
N ASN A 140 -14.33 -11.72 24.12
CA ASN A 140 -13.29 -10.76 24.50
C ASN A 140 -11.89 -11.38 24.56
N ALA A 141 -11.78 -12.70 24.45
CA ALA A 141 -10.49 -13.36 24.39
C ALA A 141 -9.88 -13.19 22.99
N ASP A 142 -8.70 -12.57 22.98
CA ASP A 142 -7.87 -12.33 21.81
C ASP A 142 -7.30 -13.64 21.28
N ASP A 143 -7.47 -13.90 19.99
CA ASP A 143 -6.71 -14.94 19.27
C ASP A 143 -5.36 -14.39 18.81
N VAL A 144 -5.32 -13.08 18.52
CA VAL A 144 -4.14 -12.21 18.41
C VAL A 144 -4.46 -10.88 19.11
N PRO A 145 -3.47 -10.10 19.56
CA PRO A 145 -3.73 -8.86 20.30
C PRO A 145 -4.76 -7.96 19.61
N GLY A 146 -5.88 -7.70 20.30
CA GLY A 146 -6.97 -6.86 19.79
C GLY A 146 -7.89 -7.52 18.77
N ALA A 147 -7.73 -8.79 18.41
CA ALA A 147 -8.60 -9.44 17.44
C ALA A 147 -8.90 -10.90 17.74
N LYS A 148 -10.10 -11.31 17.35
CA LYS A 148 -10.63 -12.67 17.47
C LYS A 148 -11.09 -13.18 16.11
N LEU A 149 -10.88 -14.45 15.83
CA LEU A 149 -11.19 -15.06 14.55
C LEU A 149 -12.54 -15.80 14.59
N TRP A 150 -13.32 -15.57 13.54
CA TRP A 150 -14.68 -16.07 13.40
C TRP A 150 -14.90 -16.71 12.04
N ILE A 151 -15.81 -17.67 12.00
CA ILE A 151 -16.26 -18.36 10.79
C ILE A 151 -17.77 -18.23 10.60
N SER A 152 -18.22 -18.07 9.36
CA SER A 152 -19.62 -18.13 8.94
C SER A 152 -19.75 -19.05 7.73
N HIS A 153 -20.84 -19.82 7.71
CA HIS A 153 -21.21 -20.73 6.61
C HIS A 153 -22.73 -20.85 6.48
N ARG A 154 -23.51 -20.80 7.56
CA ARG A 154 -24.97 -20.99 7.48
C ARG A 154 -25.69 -19.90 6.69
N ALA A 155 -25.07 -18.73 6.61
CA ALA A 155 -25.61 -17.61 5.87
C ALA A 155 -25.23 -17.65 4.39
N PHE A 156 -24.22 -18.46 4.02
CA PHE A 156 -23.46 -18.32 2.78
C PHE A 156 -23.22 -19.69 2.14
N ARG A 157 -23.35 -19.86 0.82
CA ARG A 157 -22.98 -21.13 0.16
C ARG A 157 -21.46 -21.38 0.08
N GLU A 158 -20.69 -20.72 0.95
CA GLU A 158 -19.23 -20.75 1.04
C GLU A 158 -18.77 -20.57 2.49
N VAL A 159 -17.53 -20.96 2.77
CA VAL A 159 -16.89 -20.68 4.06
C VAL A 159 -16.29 -19.28 4.05
N VAL A 160 -16.70 -18.49 5.05
CA VAL A 160 -16.18 -17.16 5.30
C VAL A 160 -15.44 -17.14 6.63
N VAL A 161 -14.20 -16.65 6.63
CA VAL A 161 -13.40 -16.42 7.85
C VAL A 161 -13.03 -14.96 7.93
N SER A 162 -13.15 -14.37 9.11
CA SER A 162 -12.76 -12.98 9.32
C SER A 162 -12.27 -12.72 10.72
N TRP A 163 -11.31 -11.80 10.83
CA TRP A 163 -10.89 -11.19 12.08
C TRP A 163 -11.89 -10.12 12.51
N TRP A 164 -12.13 -10.06 13.81
CA TRP A 164 -13.01 -9.08 14.45
C TRP A 164 -12.31 -8.44 15.62
N THR A 165 -12.53 -7.15 15.82
CA THR A 165 -11.95 -6.40 16.94
C THR A 165 -12.50 -6.91 18.26
N THR A 166 -11.64 -6.94 19.27
CA THR A 166 -12.03 -7.11 20.68
C THR A 166 -11.93 -5.78 21.42
N ARG A 167 -12.27 -5.76 22.70
CA ARG A 167 -12.16 -4.56 23.55
C ARG A 167 -10.73 -4.02 23.71
N THR A 168 -9.73 -4.87 23.45
CA THR A 168 -8.31 -4.52 23.54
C THR A 168 -7.77 -3.99 22.20
N TYR A 169 -8.60 -4.00 21.14
CA TYR A 169 -8.19 -3.50 19.85
C TYR A 169 -7.92 -2.00 19.91
N ALA A 170 -6.73 -1.63 19.46
CA ALA A 170 -6.33 -0.25 19.39
C ALA A 170 -6.78 0.42 18.06
N GLY A 171 -7.22 -0.28 17.02
CA GLY A 171 -7.51 0.40 15.75
C GLY A 171 -6.26 0.77 14.95
N PRO A 172 -6.39 1.02 13.63
CA PRO A 172 -5.33 1.67 12.85
C PRO A 172 -4.94 3.02 13.47
N ALA A 173 -5.91 3.69 14.09
CA ALA A 173 -5.72 4.96 14.75
C ALA A 173 -5.26 4.88 16.23
N ARG A 174 -4.98 3.70 16.78
CA ARG A 174 -4.73 3.49 18.23
C ARG A 174 -5.81 4.10 19.16
N GLU A 175 -7.01 4.33 18.65
CA GLU A 175 -8.21 4.70 19.40
C GLU A 175 -8.91 3.44 19.91
N ALA A 176 -9.18 3.39 21.22
CA ALA A 176 -10.01 2.31 21.75
C ALA A 176 -11.39 2.39 21.12
N LEU A 177 -11.79 1.33 20.42
CA LEU A 177 -13.14 1.23 19.83
C LEU A 177 -14.22 1.00 20.91
N GLY A 178 -13.82 0.91 22.18
CA GLY A 178 -14.69 0.67 23.33
C GLY A 178 -15.37 -0.68 23.22
N ASP A 179 -16.68 -0.70 23.50
CA ASP A 179 -17.50 -1.91 23.41
C ASP A 179 -17.93 -2.26 21.96
N ARG A 180 -17.61 -1.39 20.99
CA ARG A 180 -17.97 -1.63 19.59
C ARG A 180 -17.02 -2.65 18.98
N ARG A 181 -17.61 -3.68 18.38
CA ARG A 181 -16.91 -4.73 17.66
C ARG A 181 -17.09 -4.51 16.18
N TYR A 182 -16.00 -4.63 15.45
CA TYR A 182 -16.01 -4.45 14.03
C TYR A 182 -15.21 -5.51 13.33
N MET A 183 -15.60 -5.77 12.09
CA MET A 183 -14.88 -6.70 11.25
C MET A 183 -13.66 -5.99 10.66
N LEU A 184 -12.52 -6.68 10.71
CA LEU A 184 -11.29 -6.23 10.06
C LEU A 184 -11.32 -6.65 8.60
N PHE A 185 -10.74 -5.83 7.74
CA PHE A 185 -10.52 -6.17 6.34
C PHE A 185 -9.52 -7.32 6.24
N THR A 186 -9.80 -8.27 5.34
CA THR A 186 -8.89 -9.37 5.06
C THR A 186 -7.70 -8.91 4.21
N GLU A 187 -6.62 -9.69 4.24
CA GLU A 187 -5.47 -9.50 3.36
C GLU A 187 -5.88 -9.52 1.88
N GLN A 188 -6.78 -10.44 1.51
CA GLN A 188 -7.25 -10.58 0.14
C GLN A 188 -8.08 -9.37 -0.30
N GLN A 189 -8.90 -8.80 0.59
CA GLN A 189 -9.62 -7.56 0.32
C GLN A 189 -8.68 -6.42 -0.03
N TYR A 190 -7.64 -6.16 0.79
CA TYR A 190 -6.67 -5.11 0.50
C TYR A 190 -6.00 -5.30 -0.86
N ARG A 191 -5.66 -6.54 -1.21
CA ARG A 191 -5.03 -6.85 -2.50
C ARG A 191 -5.97 -6.67 -3.69
N GLY A 192 -7.21 -7.13 -3.57
CA GLY A 192 -8.24 -6.91 -4.59
C GLY A 192 -8.48 -5.41 -4.82
N TRP A 193 -8.56 -4.65 -3.73
CA TRP A 193 -8.64 -3.19 -3.76
C TRP A 193 -7.42 -2.53 -4.38
N ALA A 194 -6.20 -2.90 -4.00
CA ALA A 194 -4.99 -2.30 -4.53
C ALA A 194 -4.85 -2.56 -6.03
N LEU A 195 -5.20 -3.77 -6.50
CA LEU A 195 -5.23 -4.10 -7.92
C LEU A 195 -6.29 -3.29 -8.68
N LEU A 196 -7.51 -3.21 -8.14
CA LEU A 196 -8.56 -2.39 -8.72
C LEU A 196 -8.16 -0.92 -8.76
N ALA A 197 -7.61 -0.38 -7.67
CA ALA A 197 -7.18 1.02 -7.58
C ALA A 197 -6.11 1.36 -8.61
N ARG A 198 -5.07 0.53 -8.76
CA ARG A 198 -4.05 0.69 -9.81
C ARG A 198 -4.66 0.67 -11.21
N PHE A 199 -5.60 -0.24 -11.46
CA PHE A 199 -6.32 -0.30 -12.73
C PHE A 199 -7.15 0.97 -12.98
N LEU A 200 -7.91 1.44 -11.99
CA LEU A 200 -8.73 2.65 -12.11
C LEU A 200 -7.86 3.89 -12.31
N CYS A 201 -6.71 3.99 -11.63
CA CYS A 201 -5.75 5.07 -11.83
C CYS A 201 -5.30 5.16 -13.29
N GLU A 202 -4.90 4.05 -13.89
CA GLU A 202 -4.45 4.09 -15.29
C GLU A 202 -5.57 4.21 -16.30
N ARG A 203 -6.71 3.55 -16.04
CA ARG A 203 -7.85 3.56 -16.96
C ARG A 203 -8.47 4.96 -17.07
N HIS A 204 -8.41 5.75 -16.00
CA HIS A 204 -9.11 7.01 -15.86
C HIS A 204 -8.19 8.21 -15.63
N ASP A 205 -6.88 8.03 -15.83
CA ASP A 205 -5.89 9.10 -15.66
C ASP A 205 -5.99 9.75 -14.27
N LEU A 206 -6.15 8.92 -13.24
CA LEU A 206 -6.05 9.35 -11.86
C LEU A 206 -4.61 9.17 -11.37
N PRO A 207 -4.09 10.11 -10.55
CA PRO A 207 -2.79 9.96 -9.92
C PRO A 207 -2.78 8.70 -9.04
N ARG A 208 -1.73 7.88 -9.14
CA ARG A 208 -1.48 6.77 -8.19
C ARG A 208 -1.08 7.28 -6.82
N ASN A 209 -0.39 8.42 -6.78
CA ASN A 209 0.06 9.06 -5.55
C ASN A 209 -0.98 10.03 -5.00
N PHE A 210 -2.23 9.58 -5.01
CA PHE A 210 -3.37 10.42 -4.74
C PHE A 210 -3.39 10.97 -3.29
N PRO A 211 -3.92 12.18 -3.10
CA PRO A 211 -4.42 12.59 -1.78
C PRO A 211 -5.52 11.64 -1.33
N LEU A 212 -5.50 11.28 -0.05
CA LEU A 212 -6.49 10.40 0.54
C LEU A 212 -7.37 11.19 1.50
N LEU A 213 -8.68 10.97 1.42
CA LEU A 213 -9.64 11.53 2.36
C LEU A 213 -10.41 10.36 3.00
N PRO A 214 -9.88 9.72 4.06
CA PRO A 214 -10.31 8.44 4.58
C PRO A 214 -11.64 8.51 5.35
N HIS A 215 -11.75 7.86 6.50
CA HIS A 215 -12.94 7.95 7.35
C HIS A 215 -13.04 9.33 7.99
N ALA A 216 -14.19 9.98 7.83
CA ALA A 216 -14.54 11.19 8.55
C ALA A 216 -16.01 11.19 8.87
N ARG A 217 -16.34 11.71 10.05
CA ARG A 217 -17.72 12.12 10.35
C ARG A 217 -17.96 13.47 9.75
N ARG A 218 -18.99 13.60 8.92
CA ARG A 218 -19.29 14.84 8.20
C ARG A 218 -19.34 16.07 9.11
N GLU A 219 -20.03 15.97 10.24
CA GLU A 219 -20.17 17.01 11.27
C GLU A 219 -18.83 17.48 11.89
N ARG A 220 -17.78 16.65 11.79
CA ARG A 220 -16.44 16.95 12.32
C ARG A 220 -15.47 17.46 11.26
N THR A 221 -15.86 17.42 9.98
CA THR A 221 -14.94 17.62 8.85
C THR A 221 -15.41 18.72 7.91
N VAL A 222 -16.65 18.67 7.41
CA VAL A 222 -17.18 19.67 6.44
C VAL A 222 -17.56 21.00 7.11
N ASP A 223 -17.85 20.96 8.41
CA ASP A 223 -18.18 22.14 9.21
C ASP A 223 -16.97 22.67 10.02
N ASN A 224 -15.79 22.07 9.86
CA ASN A 224 -14.62 22.37 10.68
C ASN A 224 -13.49 23.00 9.85
N SER A 225 -13.39 24.32 9.94
CA SER A 225 -12.36 25.12 9.24
C SER A 225 -10.93 24.69 9.59
N ALA A 226 -10.67 24.25 10.81
CA ALA A 226 -9.35 23.75 11.24
C ALA A 226 -9.03 22.39 10.60
N THR A 227 -10.02 21.51 10.45
CA THR A 227 -9.86 20.27 9.68
C THR A 227 -9.62 20.58 8.21
N PHE A 228 -10.44 21.45 7.60
CA PHE A 228 -10.24 21.90 6.22
C PHE A 228 -8.84 22.48 5.98
N ARG A 229 -8.38 23.38 6.86
CA ARG A 229 -7.03 23.96 6.79
C ARG A 229 -5.95 22.89 6.75
N ARG A 230 -6.07 21.88 7.61
CA ARG A 230 -5.11 20.76 7.68
C ARG A 230 -5.13 19.91 6.40
N LEU A 231 -6.30 19.64 5.83
CA LEU A 231 -6.43 18.90 4.56
C LEU A 231 -5.83 19.65 3.39
N ALA A 232 -6.13 20.94 3.27
CA ALA A 232 -5.57 21.79 2.23
C ALA A 232 -4.04 21.83 2.30
N LEU A 233 -3.48 22.04 3.50
CA LEU A 233 -2.02 22.07 3.70
C LEU A 233 -1.34 20.72 3.44
N ALA A 234 -2.07 19.62 3.60
CA ALA A 234 -1.57 18.27 3.32
C ALA A 234 -1.61 17.91 1.82
N ASP A 235 -2.40 18.62 1.01
CA ASP A 235 -2.48 18.40 -0.43
C ASP A 235 -1.22 18.96 -1.12
N GLU A 236 -0.50 18.13 -1.87
CA GLU A 236 0.69 18.56 -2.64
C GLU A 236 0.33 19.58 -3.72
N ARG A 237 -0.94 19.64 -4.08
CA ARG A 237 -1.50 20.57 -5.04
C ARG A 237 -2.05 21.80 -4.34
N PHE A 238 -1.61 22.08 -3.11
CA PHE A 238 -2.05 23.24 -2.35
C PHE A 238 -2.08 24.54 -3.18
N PRO A 239 -1.09 24.86 -4.04
CA PRO A 239 -1.19 26.03 -4.92
C PRO A 239 -2.38 26.02 -5.89
N VAL A 240 -2.77 24.84 -6.37
CA VAL A 240 -3.92 24.61 -7.28
C VAL A 240 -5.23 24.74 -6.51
N LEU A 241 -5.28 24.11 -5.34
CA LEU A 241 -6.39 24.19 -4.42
C LEU A 241 -6.68 25.64 -4.04
N VAL A 242 -5.66 26.40 -3.64
CA VAL A 242 -5.80 27.84 -3.33
C VAL A 242 -6.35 28.64 -4.51
N ARG A 243 -5.98 28.31 -5.76
CA ARG A 243 -6.56 28.96 -6.95
C ARG A 243 -8.05 28.66 -7.09
N ALA A 244 -8.48 27.42 -6.89
CA ALA A 244 -9.90 27.06 -6.89
C ALA A 244 -10.69 27.80 -5.80
N LEU A 245 -10.06 28.04 -4.65
CA LEU A 245 -10.68 28.73 -3.52
C LEU A 245 -10.66 30.26 -3.62
N ALA A 246 -9.96 30.83 -4.61
CA ALA A 246 -9.85 32.28 -4.78
C ALA A 246 -11.21 32.94 -5.03
N ALA A 247 -12.15 32.23 -5.67
CA ALA A 247 -13.54 32.68 -5.85
C ALA A 247 -14.30 32.89 -4.52
N HIS A 248 -13.79 32.32 -3.43
CA HIS A 248 -14.30 32.47 -2.07
C HIS A 248 -13.45 33.40 -1.21
N HIS A 249 -12.55 34.18 -1.82
CA HIS A 249 -11.59 35.06 -1.14
C HIS A 249 -10.67 34.31 -0.16
N ILE A 250 -10.37 33.05 -0.47
CA ILE A 250 -9.42 32.23 0.28
C ILE A 250 -8.14 32.12 -0.55
N HIS A 251 -7.03 32.61 0.02
CA HIS A 251 -5.71 32.67 -0.60
C HIS A 251 -4.66 31.99 0.28
N GLU A 252 -3.46 31.69 -0.25
CA GLU A 252 -2.42 30.93 0.47
C GLU A 252 -2.09 31.53 1.84
N ALA A 253 -2.00 32.86 1.94
CA ALA A 253 -1.71 33.55 3.20
C ALA A 253 -2.73 33.24 4.31
N LEU A 254 -3.99 32.96 3.98
CA LEU A 254 -5.02 32.64 5.00
C LEU A 254 -4.79 31.28 5.68
N PHE A 255 -4.01 30.39 5.07
CA PHE A 255 -3.64 29.12 5.69
C PHE A 255 -2.47 29.26 6.68
N GLU A 256 -1.92 30.46 6.88
CA GLU A 256 -0.95 30.72 7.96
C GLU A 256 -1.61 30.68 9.33
N SER A 257 -0.90 30.20 10.36
CA SER A 257 -1.45 30.11 11.71
C SER A 257 -1.90 31.48 12.23
N ALA A 258 -1.20 32.56 11.85
CA ALA A 258 -1.56 33.94 12.17
C ALA A 258 -2.91 34.40 11.56
N ASN A 259 -3.37 33.74 10.49
CA ASN A 259 -4.58 34.11 9.76
C ASN A 259 -5.73 33.09 9.94
N ALA A 260 -5.57 32.12 10.86
CA ALA A 260 -6.52 31.03 11.05
C ALA A 260 -7.95 31.51 11.36
N ALA A 261 -8.11 32.55 12.18
CA ALA A 261 -9.43 33.13 12.49
C ALA A 261 -10.10 33.76 11.27
N THR A 262 -9.32 34.38 10.39
CA THR A 262 -9.85 34.95 9.13
C THR A 262 -10.27 33.83 8.18
N LEU A 263 -9.48 32.75 8.10
CA LEU A 263 -9.85 31.56 7.32
C LEU A 263 -11.15 30.94 7.85
N GLU A 264 -11.28 30.79 9.17
CA GLU A 264 -12.48 30.29 9.84
C GLU A 264 -13.71 31.14 9.49
N ALA A 265 -13.64 32.46 9.66
CA ALA A 265 -14.75 33.35 9.33
C ALA A 265 -15.17 33.26 7.85
N ARG A 266 -14.22 33.09 6.92
CA ARG A 266 -14.50 32.94 5.48
C ARG A 266 -15.09 31.57 5.17
N TYR A 267 -14.60 30.53 5.83
CA TYR A 267 -15.09 29.17 5.69
C TYR A 267 -16.54 29.06 6.19
N ASP A 268 -16.83 29.60 7.37
CA ASP A 268 -18.16 29.59 7.97
C ASP A 268 -19.16 30.40 7.14
N ALA A 269 -18.75 31.55 6.60
CA ALA A 269 -19.58 32.34 5.69
C ALA A 269 -19.90 31.61 4.35
N ALA A 270 -19.11 30.58 4.00
CA ALA A 270 -19.36 29.75 2.82
C ALA A 270 -20.30 28.57 3.10
N ILE A 271 -20.61 28.28 4.37
CA ILE A 271 -21.63 27.31 4.78
C ILE A 271 -22.99 27.95 4.52
N GLN A 272 -23.75 27.39 3.58
CA GLN A 272 -25.07 27.93 3.26
C GLN A 272 -26.08 27.68 4.40
N PRO A 273 -27.09 28.57 4.57
CA PRO A 273 -28.09 28.43 5.62
C PRO A 273 -28.86 27.10 5.50
N ARG A 274 -29.30 26.55 6.64
CA ARG A 274 -30.19 25.39 6.66
C ARG A 274 -31.51 25.74 5.99
N ASN A 275 -31.91 24.99 4.97
CA ASN A 275 -33.27 25.07 4.47
C ASN A 275 -34.20 24.44 5.53
N MET A 276 -34.91 25.30 6.26
CA MET A 276 -35.78 24.89 7.38
C MET A 276 -37.01 24.10 6.90
N ALA A 277 -37.43 24.23 5.64
CA ALA A 277 -38.59 23.54 5.10
C ALA A 277 -38.32 22.07 4.76
N THR A 278 -37.09 21.77 4.29
CA THR A 278 -36.66 20.41 3.90
C THR A 278 -35.75 19.76 4.94
N ASN A 279 -35.37 20.50 5.98
CA ASN A 279 -34.39 20.11 6.98
C ASN A 279 -33.00 19.77 6.39
N THR A 280 -32.67 20.33 5.23
CA THR A 280 -31.42 20.07 4.50
C THR A 280 -30.42 21.21 4.73
N ARG A 281 -29.16 20.89 5.04
CA ARG A 281 -28.09 21.89 5.00
C ARG A 281 -27.59 22.00 3.57
N GLU A 282 -27.62 23.21 3.03
CA GLU A 282 -26.99 23.50 1.75
C GLU A 282 -25.45 23.38 1.88
N HIS A 283 -24.79 23.11 0.75
CA HIS A 283 -23.37 22.75 0.67
C HIS A 283 -22.42 23.85 1.20
N ASN A 284 -21.30 23.43 1.80
CA ASN A 284 -20.16 24.32 1.96
C ASN A 284 -19.52 24.55 0.58
N ARG A 285 -19.60 25.79 0.07
CA ARG A 285 -19.09 26.13 -1.27
C ARG A 285 -17.57 26.02 -1.38
N VAL A 286 -16.85 26.34 -0.30
CA VAL A 286 -15.39 26.18 -0.21
C VAL A 286 -15.01 24.70 -0.26
N TRP A 287 -15.80 23.84 0.38
CA TRP A 287 -15.61 22.39 0.30
C TRP A 287 -15.85 21.85 -1.12
N THR A 288 -16.90 22.33 -1.78
CA THR A 288 -17.20 21.94 -3.17
C THR A 288 -16.07 22.35 -4.11
N ALA A 289 -15.53 23.57 -3.97
CA ALA A 289 -14.39 24.04 -4.75
C ALA A 289 -13.11 23.20 -4.54
N LEU A 290 -12.89 22.66 -3.32
CA LEU A 290 -11.81 21.70 -3.08
C LEU A 290 -12.04 20.40 -3.87
N PHE A 291 -13.27 19.88 -3.88
CA PHE A 291 -13.62 18.65 -4.59
C PHE A 291 -13.60 18.82 -6.11
N ASP A 292 -13.88 20.01 -6.64
CA ASP A 292 -13.83 20.29 -8.07
C ASP A 292 -12.43 20.07 -8.67
N VAL A 293 -11.38 20.32 -7.89
CA VAL A 293 -9.99 20.06 -8.27
C VAL A 293 -9.41 18.81 -7.63
N TYR A 294 -10.18 18.09 -6.82
CA TYR A 294 -9.73 16.87 -6.15
C TYR A 294 -9.59 15.73 -7.15
N ARG A 295 -8.43 15.05 -7.11
CA ARG A 295 -8.22 13.81 -7.86
C ARG A 295 -7.62 12.75 -6.96
N GLY A 296 -8.34 11.67 -6.67
CA GLY A 296 -7.89 10.67 -5.70
C GLY A 296 -8.97 9.75 -5.15
N PHE A 297 -8.72 9.19 -3.96
CA PHE A 297 -9.61 8.27 -3.26
C PHE A 297 -10.14 8.87 -1.96
N HIS A 298 -11.46 8.80 -1.78
CA HIS A 298 -12.09 9.32 -0.56
C HIS A 298 -13.19 8.41 -0.05
N GLY A 299 -13.45 8.49 1.25
CA GLY A 299 -14.61 7.87 1.87
C GLY A 299 -15.90 8.59 1.50
N HIS A 300 -17.01 7.90 1.67
CA HIS A 300 -18.36 8.44 1.54
C HIS A 300 -18.62 9.62 2.49
N GLY A 301 -18.02 9.64 3.69
CA GLY A 301 -18.15 10.75 4.65
C GLY A 301 -17.72 12.12 4.09
N PHE A 302 -16.93 12.14 3.01
CA PHE A 302 -16.53 13.35 2.29
C PHE A 302 -17.46 13.75 1.13
N SER A 303 -18.29 12.82 0.65
CA SER A 303 -19.13 12.96 -0.55
C SER A 303 -20.65 12.81 -0.32
N GLY A 304 -21.06 12.45 0.90
CA GLY A 304 -22.43 12.09 1.27
C GLY A 304 -23.54 13.11 1.00
N SER A 305 -24.79 12.72 1.29
CA SER A 305 -26.04 13.39 0.88
C SER A 305 -26.11 14.90 1.20
N ASN A 306 -26.80 15.70 0.37
CA ASN A 306 -27.11 17.12 0.62
C ASN A 306 -28.05 17.32 1.84
N THR A 307 -28.43 16.24 2.50
CA THR A 307 -29.45 16.20 3.55
C THR A 307 -28.84 15.58 4.80
N LEU A 308 -28.76 16.33 5.91
CA LEU A 308 -28.40 15.81 7.24
C LEU A 308 -29.56 14.99 7.84
N ASN A 309 -30.21 14.13 7.05
CA ASN A 309 -31.13 13.14 7.59
C ASN A 309 -30.33 11.91 8.06
N SER A 310 -30.87 11.18 9.03
CA SER A 310 -30.24 10.08 9.77
C SER A 310 -29.87 8.84 8.93
N SER A 311 -29.87 8.93 7.60
CA SER A 311 -29.54 7.85 6.66
C SER A 311 -28.15 7.99 6.02
N ASP A 312 -27.47 9.12 6.19
CA ASP A 312 -26.09 9.31 5.69
C ASP A 312 -25.11 8.56 6.61
N HIS A 313 -24.14 7.86 6.03
CA HIS A 313 -23.27 6.91 6.75
C HIS A 313 -21.78 7.14 6.44
N ASP A 314 -20.97 7.18 7.50
CA ASP A 314 -19.54 7.52 7.48
C ASP A 314 -18.68 6.31 7.05
N CYS A 315 -18.71 6.03 5.75
CA CYS A 315 -18.25 4.75 5.22
C CYS A 315 -17.07 4.96 4.23
N PRO A 316 -16.06 4.05 4.15
CA PRO A 316 -15.73 3.03 5.13
C PRO A 316 -15.50 3.63 6.52
N GLY A 317 -15.91 2.87 7.54
CA GLY A 317 -15.68 3.22 8.94
C GLY A 317 -14.18 3.27 9.30
N PRO A 318 -13.85 3.50 10.58
CA PRO A 318 -12.46 3.73 11.05
C PRO A 318 -11.51 2.52 10.92
N LEU A 319 -11.95 1.40 10.36
CA LEU A 319 -11.19 0.14 10.31
C LEU A 319 -10.66 -0.17 8.92
N PHE A 320 -11.12 0.54 7.90
CA PHE A 320 -10.41 0.50 6.64
C PHE A 320 -9.10 1.22 6.89
N ASP A 321 -8.02 0.45 7.00
CA ASP A 321 -6.66 0.98 7.02
C ASP A 321 -6.33 1.62 5.66
N TRP A 322 -6.74 2.87 5.56
CA TRP A 322 -6.55 3.76 4.44
C TRP A 322 -5.07 3.98 4.12
N HIS A 323 -4.21 4.01 5.14
CA HIS A 323 -2.77 4.19 4.97
C HIS A 323 -2.13 2.94 4.41
N ARG A 324 -2.50 1.77 4.90
CA ARG A 324 -2.13 0.50 4.27
C ARG A 324 -2.59 0.44 2.81
N PHE A 325 -3.84 0.78 2.53
CA PHE A 325 -4.36 0.77 1.16
C PHE A 325 -3.55 1.69 0.25
N ALA A 326 -3.30 2.94 0.66
CA ALA A 326 -2.51 3.88 -0.12
C ALA A 326 -1.07 3.39 -0.32
N ARG A 327 -0.44 2.86 0.74
CA ARG A 327 0.88 2.22 0.65
C ARG A 327 0.89 1.12 -0.40
N GLU A 328 -0.10 0.24 -0.45
CA GLU A 328 -0.17 -0.82 -1.48
C GLU A 328 -0.32 -0.29 -2.92
N VAL A 329 -0.81 0.94 -3.12
CA VAL A 329 -1.01 1.53 -4.45
C VAL A 329 0.18 2.39 -4.89
N TRP A 330 0.86 3.06 -3.96
CA TRP A 330 1.96 3.98 -4.26
C TRP A 330 3.21 3.27 -4.79
N ASP A 331 3.89 3.90 -5.75
CA ASP A 331 5.12 3.39 -6.37
C ASP A 331 6.38 4.17 -5.87
N TRP A 332 6.30 4.76 -4.67
CA TRP A 332 7.38 5.56 -4.05
C TRP A 332 8.39 4.73 -3.27
N TRP A 333 9.62 5.26 -3.21
CA TRP A 333 10.71 4.74 -2.39
C TRP A 333 11.18 5.77 -1.34
N TRP A 334 11.48 5.31 -0.12
CA TRP A 334 11.97 6.13 0.99
C TRP A 334 13.25 5.58 1.62
N TYR A 335 13.94 6.47 2.35
CA TYR A 335 15.02 6.05 3.23
C TYR A 335 14.51 5.07 4.30
N PRO A 336 15.29 4.03 4.62
CA PRO A 336 14.89 2.98 5.55
C PRO A 336 14.96 3.40 7.03
N PHE A 337 15.30 4.65 7.35
CA PHE A 337 15.30 5.24 8.68
C PHE A 337 15.05 6.75 8.58
N ASP A 338 14.86 7.43 9.71
CA ASP A 338 14.57 8.88 9.77
C ASP A 338 15.64 9.69 10.49
N LEU A 339 15.67 10.98 10.16
CA LEU A 339 16.36 12.04 10.90
C LEU A 339 15.36 12.96 11.60
N SER A 340 15.79 13.59 12.69
CA SER A 340 15.09 14.68 13.37
C SER A 340 14.78 15.85 12.45
N ASP A 341 13.88 16.75 12.87
CA ASP A 341 13.45 17.90 12.07
C ASP A 341 14.60 18.88 11.71
N ASP A 342 15.65 18.92 12.53
CA ASP A 342 16.87 19.70 12.28
C ASP A 342 17.87 19.00 11.34
N LEU A 343 17.58 17.76 10.93
CA LEU A 343 18.40 16.91 10.06
C LEU A 343 19.74 16.46 10.64
N VAL A 344 19.94 16.58 11.96
CA VAL A 344 21.24 16.30 12.60
C VAL A 344 21.29 14.93 13.28
N THR A 345 20.18 14.41 13.80
CA THR A 345 20.15 13.21 14.64
C THR A 345 19.22 12.13 14.09
N VAL A 346 19.54 10.85 14.33
CA VAL A 346 18.71 9.71 13.89
C VAL A 346 17.55 9.49 14.87
N VAL A 347 16.36 9.25 14.34
CA VAL A 347 15.16 8.98 15.15
C VAL A 347 15.18 7.53 15.64
N THR A 348 15.20 7.34 16.96
CA THR A 348 15.19 6.02 17.60
C THR A 348 13.77 5.54 17.96
N ALA A 349 12.77 6.39 17.83
CA ALA A 349 11.38 6.01 18.03
C ALA A 349 10.83 5.31 16.78
N ARG A 350 10.05 4.24 16.97
CA ARG A 350 9.32 3.63 15.85
C ARG A 350 8.38 4.67 15.25
N ARG A 351 8.36 4.75 13.91
CA ARG A 351 7.38 5.47 13.10
C ARG A 351 6.07 4.93 13.60
N PRO A 352 5.35 5.74 14.37
CA PRO A 352 4.08 5.27 14.85
C PRO A 352 3.23 5.12 13.58
N GLU A 353 2.48 4.02 13.47
CA GLU A 353 1.46 3.84 12.43
C GLU A 353 0.31 4.86 12.64
N ARG A 354 0.63 6.14 12.86
CA ARG A 354 0.02 6.92 13.95
C ARG A 354 -1.28 7.59 13.57
N ARG A 355 -2.34 7.07 14.18
CA ARG A 355 -3.49 7.79 14.76
C ARG A 355 -4.21 8.74 13.81
N ALA A 356 -5.24 8.22 13.14
CA ALA A 356 -6.37 8.98 12.63
C ALA A 356 -7.29 9.49 13.77
N ASP A 357 -6.74 10.18 14.78
CA ASP A 357 -7.52 10.75 15.89
C ASP A 357 -8.27 12.05 15.52
N GLY A 358 -8.45 12.29 14.22
CA GLY A 358 -9.03 13.51 13.69
C GLY A 358 -8.17 14.77 13.89
N THR A 359 -7.00 14.68 14.56
CA THR A 359 -6.02 15.79 14.71
C THR A 359 -4.87 15.71 13.71
N THR A 360 -4.58 14.51 13.20
CA THR A 360 -3.66 14.31 12.07
C THR A 360 -4.40 14.50 10.74
N PRO A 361 -3.95 15.39 9.84
CA PRO A 361 -4.49 15.45 8.49
C PRO A 361 -4.38 14.08 7.81
N LEU A 362 -5.30 13.82 6.89
CA LEU A 362 -5.57 12.58 6.16
C LEU A 362 -4.45 12.11 5.22
N ARG A 363 -3.28 12.67 5.42
CA ARG A 363 -2.00 12.29 4.89
C ARG A 363 -1.10 12.10 6.11
N GLU A 364 -1.21 10.94 6.76
CA GLU A 364 -0.30 10.60 7.86
C GLU A 364 1.15 10.76 7.36
N TYR A 365 1.92 11.48 8.15
CA TYR A 365 3.26 12.00 7.90
C TYR A 365 4.28 10.89 7.68
N TYR A 366 4.27 10.32 6.48
CA TYR A 366 5.41 9.57 5.97
C TYR A 366 6.16 10.31 4.86
N PHE A 367 5.74 11.55 4.58
CA PHE A 367 6.49 12.52 3.83
C PHE A 367 7.13 13.50 4.82
N GLU A 368 8.44 13.69 4.66
CA GLU A 368 9.34 14.34 5.60
C GLU A 368 8.81 15.68 6.15
N SER A 369 8.91 15.87 7.47
CA SER A 369 8.60 17.11 8.21
C SER A 369 9.48 18.31 7.84
N THR A 370 10.34 18.17 6.84
CA THR A 370 11.30 19.21 6.44
C THR A 370 11.02 19.62 5.01
N ARG A 371 10.88 20.94 4.78
CA ARG A 371 10.57 21.59 3.50
C ARG A 371 11.51 21.25 2.33
N ASP A 372 12.65 20.62 2.58
CA ASP A 372 13.75 20.50 1.61
C ASP A 372 14.26 19.05 1.52
N PHE A 373 13.74 18.31 0.52
CA PHE A 373 14.21 16.97 0.17
C PHE A 373 15.71 17.00 -0.19
N ASP A 374 16.20 18.05 -0.83
CA ASP A 374 17.61 18.17 -1.15
C ASP A 374 18.46 18.41 0.10
N ALA A 375 17.95 19.08 1.13
CA ALA A 375 18.63 19.18 2.42
C ALA A 375 18.71 17.82 3.12
N LYS A 376 17.65 16.99 3.07
CA LYS A 376 17.70 15.62 3.62
C LYS A 376 18.57 14.70 2.80
N ASP A 377 18.43 14.69 1.49
CA ASP A 377 19.31 13.92 0.61
C ASP A 377 20.77 14.35 0.79
N ARG A 378 21.04 15.65 0.93
CA ARG A 378 22.34 16.16 1.36
C ARG A 378 22.70 15.71 2.77
N ALA A 379 21.80 15.70 3.75
CA ALA A 379 22.09 15.23 5.11
C ALA A 379 22.42 13.74 5.12
N TYR A 380 21.65 12.89 4.44
CA TYR A 380 21.95 11.46 4.25
C TYR A 380 23.27 11.28 3.50
N THR A 381 23.52 12.08 2.45
CA THR A 381 24.76 12.05 1.67
C THR A 381 25.96 12.54 2.49
N LEU A 382 25.83 13.60 3.30
CA LEU A 382 26.87 14.16 4.16
C LEU A 382 27.18 13.24 5.35
N LEU A 383 26.14 12.65 5.95
CA LEU A 383 26.27 11.58 6.93
C LEU A 383 27.00 10.38 6.31
N ALA A 384 26.69 10.04 5.06
CA ALA A 384 27.36 8.98 4.32
C ALA A 384 28.77 9.35 3.80
N ALA A 385 29.11 10.63 3.64
CA ALA A 385 30.35 11.06 2.99
C ALA A 385 31.45 11.58 3.95
N GLY A 386 31.16 11.94 5.21
CA GLY A 386 32.19 12.59 6.03
C GLY A 386 32.02 12.66 7.55
N SER A 387 30.94 12.14 8.14
CA SER A 387 30.74 12.23 9.61
C SER A 387 30.82 10.89 10.37
N GLY A 388 31.32 9.82 9.73
CA GLY A 388 31.51 8.50 10.36
C GLY A 388 30.32 7.53 10.23
N LEU A 389 29.27 7.90 9.49
CA LEU A 389 28.09 7.07 9.26
C LEU A 389 28.22 6.10 8.08
N ARG A 390 29.20 6.21 7.19
CA ARG A 390 29.52 5.13 6.23
C ARG A 390 30.82 4.48 6.67
N SER A 391 30.71 3.30 7.28
CA SER A 391 31.87 2.64 7.91
C SER A 391 32.81 2.01 6.89
N SER A 392 32.28 1.68 5.71
CA SER A 392 33.01 1.09 4.60
C SER A 392 32.10 1.08 3.37
N ASN A 393 32.73 1.05 2.21
CA ASN A 393 32.08 0.54 1.02
C ASN A 393 32.04 -1.00 1.13
N GLY A 394 31.28 -1.72 0.30
CA GLY A 394 31.33 -3.18 0.28
C GLY A 394 32.77 -3.72 0.16
N ILE A 395 32.95 -5.04 0.20
CA ILE A 395 34.28 -5.67 0.24
C ILE A 395 35.22 -5.19 -0.90
N PHE A 396 34.67 -4.60 -1.97
CA PHE A 396 35.36 -4.14 -3.17
C PHE A 396 35.53 -2.61 -3.34
N GLY A 397 35.26 -1.78 -2.33
CA GLY A 397 35.62 -0.33 -2.34
C GLY A 397 34.52 0.63 -2.82
N ASP A 398 34.86 1.93 -2.97
CA ASP A 398 34.00 3.15 -3.05
C ASP A 398 32.73 3.15 -3.92
N ILE A 399 32.64 2.22 -4.85
CA ILE A 399 31.55 2.12 -5.84
C ILE A 399 30.68 0.86 -5.61
N SER A 400 31.02 0.04 -4.61
CA SER A 400 30.32 -1.21 -4.32
C SER A 400 29.09 -1.02 -3.42
N SER A 401 28.03 -1.75 -3.76
CA SER A 401 26.93 -2.09 -2.88
C SER A 401 27.40 -3.23 -1.95
N PRO A 402 27.12 -3.18 -0.64
CA PRO A 402 26.13 -2.34 0.04
C PRO A 402 26.59 -0.92 0.39
N SER A 403 25.64 0.01 0.37
CA SER A 403 25.76 1.28 1.11
C SER A 403 25.50 1.00 2.59
N THR A 404 26.54 1.06 3.41
CA THR A 404 26.45 0.83 4.86
C THR A 404 26.22 2.14 5.60
N PHE A 405 25.20 2.20 6.47
CA PHE A 405 24.83 3.36 7.29
C PHE A 405 25.04 3.04 8.78
N ASN A 406 25.76 3.88 9.52
CA ASN A 406 26.20 3.62 10.90
C ASN A 406 25.25 4.16 11.97
N LEU A 407 24.30 5.05 11.78
CA LEU A 407 23.25 5.40 12.74
C LEU A 407 23.61 5.77 14.21
N GLY A 408 24.87 5.66 14.67
CA GLY A 408 25.40 5.98 16.00
C GLY A 408 24.87 5.15 17.19
N THR A 409 23.68 4.56 17.09
CA THR A 409 22.93 4.05 18.25
C THR A 409 22.28 2.70 17.95
N ALA A 410 22.35 1.78 18.91
CA ALA A 410 21.57 0.54 18.87
C ALA A 410 20.06 0.84 18.92
N GLY A 411 19.25 -0.06 18.36
CA GLY A 411 17.79 0.04 18.50
C GLY A 411 17.11 1.02 17.54
N VAL A 412 17.85 1.71 16.67
CA VAL A 412 17.26 2.56 15.62
C VAL A 412 16.33 1.71 14.76
N PRO A 413 15.05 2.08 14.62
CA PRO A 413 14.11 1.32 13.80
C PRO A 413 14.41 1.45 12.31
N ILE A 414 14.28 0.33 11.61
CA ILE A 414 14.51 0.21 10.16
C ILE A 414 13.19 -0.14 9.47
N TYR A 415 12.92 0.50 8.35
CA TYR A 415 11.68 0.40 7.60
C TYR A 415 11.90 -0.04 6.17
N ALA A 416 10.84 -0.58 5.58
CA ALA A 416 10.80 -0.94 4.17
C ALA A 416 10.92 0.32 3.30
N PRO A 417 11.87 0.35 2.35
CA PRO A 417 12.04 1.49 1.46
C PRO A 417 10.90 1.58 0.45
N ALA A 418 10.27 0.46 0.08
CA ALA A 418 9.21 0.39 -0.91
C ALA A 418 8.35 -0.85 -0.73
N ASN A 419 7.23 -0.90 -1.45
CA ASN A 419 6.39 -2.08 -1.51
C ASN A 419 7.08 -3.22 -2.25
N GLY A 420 6.92 -4.43 -1.74
CA GLY A 420 7.43 -5.61 -2.40
C GLY A 420 6.98 -6.91 -1.76
N GLU A 421 7.56 -7.98 -2.25
CA GLU A 421 7.35 -9.32 -1.77
C GLU A 421 8.60 -9.79 -1.01
N LEU A 422 8.40 -10.31 0.21
CA LEU A 422 9.47 -10.88 0.99
C LEU A 422 9.96 -12.17 0.32
N VAL A 423 11.21 -12.17 -0.12
CA VAL A 423 11.83 -13.32 -0.79
C VAL A 423 12.62 -14.17 0.18
N ALA A 424 13.35 -13.53 1.10
CA ALA A 424 14.08 -14.23 2.14
C ALA A 424 14.26 -13.33 3.36
N ALA A 425 14.37 -13.93 4.52
CA ALA A 425 14.73 -13.25 5.75
C ALA A 425 15.56 -14.18 6.63
N ARG A 426 16.31 -13.57 7.55
CA ARG A 426 17.09 -14.28 8.55
C ARG A 426 17.22 -13.45 9.81
N PHE A 427 17.03 -14.06 10.97
CA PHE A 427 17.32 -13.48 12.29
C PHE A 427 18.10 -14.50 13.13
N PRO A 428 19.44 -14.53 13.05
CA PRO A 428 20.25 -15.45 13.84
C PRO A 428 20.06 -15.20 15.35
N ASN A 429 20.47 -16.17 16.17
CA ASN A 429 20.51 -15.96 17.62
C ASN A 429 21.41 -14.76 17.94
N THR A 430 20.94 -13.92 18.87
CA THR A 430 21.64 -12.71 19.28
C THR A 430 22.89 -13.07 20.08
N GLY A 431 24.04 -12.57 19.63
CA GLY A 431 25.27 -12.48 20.40
C GLY A 431 25.91 -11.11 20.16
N ASP A 432 27.03 -10.84 20.84
CA ASP A 432 27.77 -9.58 20.67
C ASP A 432 28.56 -9.51 19.33
N GLU A 433 28.23 -10.35 18.35
CA GLU A 433 28.90 -10.44 17.05
C GLU A 433 28.29 -9.47 16.04
N VAL A 434 28.92 -9.32 14.87
CA VAL A 434 28.33 -8.57 13.76
C VAL A 434 27.03 -9.26 13.34
N SER A 435 25.96 -8.47 13.24
CA SER A 435 24.67 -9.03 12.88
C SER A 435 24.67 -9.50 11.44
N MET A 436 24.27 -10.75 11.21
CA MET A 436 24.01 -11.30 9.88
C MET A 436 22.52 -11.51 9.63
N ALA A 437 21.67 -10.78 10.38
CA ALA A 437 20.24 -10.75 10.10
C ALA A 437 19.97 -9.88 8.87
N PHE A 438 19.02 -10.32 8.05
CA PHE A 438 18.66 -9.59 6.84
C PHE A 438 17.20 -9.80 6.44
N VAL A 439 16.73 -8.90 5.59
CA VAL A 439 15.47 -8.98 4.87
C VAL A 439 15.74 -8.68 3.40
N LEU A 440 15.34 -9.59 2.51
CA LEU A 440 15.42 -9.48 1.07
C LEU A 440 14.01 -9.32 0.49
N VAL A 441 13.76 -8.20 -0.18
CA VAL A 441 12.46 -7.85 -0.75
C VAL A 441 12.59 -7.67 -2.25
N ARG A 442 11.66 -8.26 -3.01
CA ARG A 442 11.54 -8.07 -4.46
C ARG A 442 10.47 -7.02 -4.77
N HIS A 443 10.82 -6.06 -5.61
CA HIS A 443 9.98 -4.93 -6.00
C HIS A 443 9.63 -5.00 -7.49
N GLU A 444 8.42 -4.55 -7.81
CA GLU A 444 8.01 -4.27 -9.19
C GLU A 444 8.28 -2.80 -9.49
N ILE A 445 9.03 -2.52 -10.56
CA ILE A 445 9.40 -1.16 -10.97
C ILE A 445 8.79 -0.88 -12.34
N PHE A 446 7.90 0.10 -12.37
CA PHE A 446 7.37 0.68 -13.60
C PHE A 446 8.12 1.96 -13.89
N HIS A 447 8.75 2.02 -15.06
CA HIS A 447 9.63 3.15 -15.43
C HIS A 447 9.67 3.42 -16.93
N LEU A 448 9.22 2.45 -17.74
CA LEU A 448 9.22 2.60 -19.20
C LEU A 448 8.21 3.67 -19.60
N PRO A 449 8.56 4.58 -20.51
CA PRO A 449 7.65 5.63 -20.96
C PRO A 449 6.50 5.05 -21.81
N ASP A 450 5.33 5.68 -21.74
CA ASP A 450 4.18 5.44 -22.61
C ASP A 450 4.59 5.63 -24.07
N THR A 451 4.50 4.53 -24.83
CA THR A 451 4.87 4.49 -26.25
C THR A 451 3.71 4.83 -27.17
N LEU A 452 2.50 5.02 -26.62
CA LEU A 452 1.35 5.42 -27.42
C LEU A 452 1.60 6.78 -28.04
N SER A 453 1.50 6.84 -29.36
CA SER A 453 1.54 8.09 -30.10
C SER A 453 0.16 8.49 -30.60
N VAL A 454 -0.10 9.79 -30.61
CA VAL A 454 -1.21 10.42 -31.32
C VAL A 454 -0.66 10.92 -32.64
N GLU A 455 -1.20 10.41 -33.73
CA GLU A 455 -1.00 11.02 -35.05
C GLU A 455 -1.90 12.24 -35.19
N ILE A 456 -1.28 13.40 -35.39
CA ILE A 456 -1.99 14.63 -35.73
C ILE A 456 -1.74 14.90 -37.21
N GLU A 457 -2.82 14.88 -38.00
CA GLU A 457 -2.77 15.10 -39.44
C GLU A 457 -2.04 16.42 -39.75
N GLY A 458 -0.99 16.35 -40.58
CA GLY A 458 -0.15 17.50 -40.97
C GLY A 458 0.93 17.93 -39.96
N VAL A 459 0.99 17.33 -38.76
CA VAL A 459 1.97 17.67 -37.71
C VAL A 459 2.89 16.48 -37.37
N GLY A 460 2.43 15.24 -37.59
CA GLY A 460 3.20 14.01 -37.36
C GLY A 460 2.75 13.24 -36.10
N SER A 461 3.52 12.23 -35.73
CA SER A 461 3.26 11.36 -34.57
C SER A 461 3.92 11.93 -33.31
N PHE A 462 3.14 12.22 -32.26
CA PHE A 462 3.63 12.70 -30.96
C PHE A 462 3.32 11.68 -29.87
N PRO A 463 4.16 11.49 -28.84
CA PRO A 463 3.77 10.74 -27.66
C PRO A 463 2.49 11.35 -27.08
N ALA A 464 1.48 10.52 -26.82
CA ALA A 464 0.19 10.97 -26.31
C ALA A 464 0.36 11.73 -24.99
N ASN A 465 1.32 11.28 -24.16
CA ASN A 465 1.65 11.87 -22.87
C ASN A 465 3.18 11.76 -22.62
N PRO A 466 3.99 12.75 -23.03
CA PRO A 466 5.42 12.72 -22.79
C PRO A 466 5.74 12.68 -21.28
N GLY A 467 6.51 11.68 -20.85
CA GLY A 467 6.90 11.48 -19.44
C GLY A 467 5.96 10.58 -18.63
N ARG A 468 4.83 10.12 -19.19
CA ARG A 468 3.97 9.13 -18.55
C ARG A 468 4.62 7.76 -18.53
N ILE A 469 4.51 7.03 -17.43
CA ILE A 469 4.92 5.62 -17.35
C ILE A 469 3.87 4.73 -18.03
N ASP A 470 4.32 3.81 -18.88
CA ASP A 470 3.51 2.74 -19.44
C ASP A 470 3.35 1.62 -18.40
N TYR A 471 2.29 1.70 -17.61
CA TYR A 471 1.96 0.64 -16.66
C TYR A 471 1.35 -0.61 -17.33
N ASP A 472 1.08 -0.55 -18.64
CA ASP A 472 0.64 -1.71 -19.42
C ASP A 472 1.81 -2.55 -19.92
N GLN A 473 3.06 -2.07 -19.80
CA GLN A 473 4.25 -2.91 -19.91
C GLN A 473 4.43 -3.80 -18.67
N GLU A 474 5.16 -4.91 -18.86
CA GLU A 474 5.65 -5.69 -17.73
C GLU A 474 6.67 -4.87 -16.92
N PRO A 475 6.56 -4.82 -15.57
CA PRO A 475 7.54 -4.12 -14.77
C PRO A 475 8.90 -4.79 -14.83
N THR A 476 9.94 -4.03 -14.52
CA THR A 476 11.25 -4.60 -14.20
C THR A 476 11.26 -5.02 -12.72
N TYR A 477 11.96 -6.10 -12.41
CA TYR A 477 12.09 -6.61 -11.06
C TYR A 477 13.45 -6.25 -10.49
N VAL A 478 13.45 -5.60 -9.32
CA VAL A 478 14.66 -5.30 -8.54
C VAL A 478 14.49 -5.84 -7.12
N TYR A 479 15.60 -5.97 -6.42
CA TYR A 479 15.69 -6.45 -5.05
C TYR A 479 16.25 -5.34 -4.18
N SER A 480 15.67 -5.15 -3.00
CA SER A 480 16.36 -4.49 -1.90
C SER A 480 16.78 -5.53 -0.87
N LEU A 481 18.03 -5.42 -0.42
CA LEU A 481 18.57 -6.23 0.66
C LEU A 481 18.95 -5.29 1.80
N ILE A 482 18.28 -5.45 2.94
CA ILE A 482 18.64 -4.77 4.18
C ILE A 482 19.33 -5.80 5.08
N ILE A 483 20.60 -5.58 5.39
CA ILE A 483 21.43 -6.45 6.24
C ILE A 483 21.83 -5.75 7.54
N HIS A 484 22.45 -6.53 8.43
CA HIS A 484 22.88 -6.12 9.76
C HIS A 484 21.71 -5.66 10.64
N LEU A 485 20.52 -6.24 10.48
CA LEU A 485 19.40 -5.96 11.37
C LEU A 485 19.65 -6.57 12.75
N ALA A 486 19.28 -5.92 13.84
CA ALA A 486 19.19 -6.56 15.14
C ALA A 486 17.89 -7.36 15.25
N ARG A 487 17.96 -8.45 16.02
CA ARG A 487 16.76 -9.07 16.59
C ARG A 487 16.35 -8.22 17.82
N PRO A 488 15.18 -7.56 17.80
CA PRO A 488 14.72 -6.76 18.93
C PRO A 488 14.36 -7.64 20.12
N ASP A 489 14.54 -7.11 21.32
CA ASP A 489 14.09 -7.76 22.56
C ASP A 489 12.59 -8.04 22.52
N GLY A 490 12.20 -9.24 22.94
CA GLY A 490 10.80 -9.69 22.90
C GLY A 490 10.29 -10.10 21.51
N MET A 491 11.15 -10.16 20.48
CA MET A 491 10.76 -10.76 19.20
C MET A 491 10.33 -12.23 19.38
N SER A 492 9.15 -12.56 18.89
CA SER A 492 8.53 -13.88 18.95
C SER A 492 8.27 -14.43 17.55
N PHE A 493 8.55 -15.72 17.38
CA PHE A 493 8.25 -16.47 16.14
C PHE A 493 7.02 -17.38 16.31
N THR A 494 6.24 -17.17 17.37
CA THR A 494 5.02 -17.93 17.69
C THR A 494 3.85 -17.03 18.05
N GLU A 495 4.13 -15.81 18.51
CA GLU A 495 3.13 -14.88 19.00
C GLU A 495 3.27 -13.52 18.33
N VAL A 496 2.13 -12.89 18.07
CA VAL A 496 2.06 -11.51 17.59
C VAL A 496 2.41 -10.59 18.76
N THR A 497 3.47 -9.80 18.65
CA THR A 497 3.91 -8.88 19.70
C THR A 497 4.27 -7.52 19.11
N ASP A 498 4.25 -6.48 19.94
CA ASP A 498 4.70 -5.16 19.53
C ASP A 498 6.20 -5.14 19.20
N SER A 499 7.00 -6.07 19.71
CA SER A 499 8.44 -6.15 19.40
C SER A 499 8.71 -6.64 17.97
N ASN A 500 7.82 -7.44 17.40
CA ASN A 500 8.00 -8.02 16.07
C ASN A 500 7.98 -6.97 14.94
N PRO A 501 8.75 -7.18 13.86
CA PRO A 501 8.56 -6.53 12.57
C PRO A 501 7.12 -6.67 12.03
N CYS A 502 6.63 -5.66 11.31
CA CYS A 502 5.26 -5.64 10.78
C CYS A 502 4.97 -6.86 9.90
N TRP A 503 5.92 -7.21 9.01
CA TRP A 503 5.79 -8.37 8.12
C TRP A 503 5.74 -9.70 8.88
N LEU A 504 6.49 -9.84 10.00
CA LEU A 504 6.49 -11.05 10.82
C LEU A 504 5.15 -11.21 11.54
N ASN A 505 4.59 -10.12 12.07
CA ASN A 505 3.25 -10.16 12.66
C ASN A 505 2.19 -10.56 11.61
N ARG A 506 2.29 -10.09 10.36
CA ARG A 506 1.37 -10.55 9.30
C ARG A 506 1.51 -12.04 8.99
N VAL A 507 2.73 -12.56 8.95
CA VAL A 507 3.01 -14.00 8.82
C VAL A 507 2.36 -14.80 9.96
N LEU A 508 2.52 -14.34 11.20
CA LEU A 508 1.98 -15.00 12.38
C LEU A 508 0.44 -14.95 12.44
N ILE A 509 -0.16 -13.81 12.08
CA ILE A 509 -1.61 -13.66 11.96
C ILE A 509 -2.15 -14.64 10.91
N ARG A 510 -1.53 -14.69 9.73
CA ARG A 510 -1.95 -15.62 8.67
C ARG A 510 -1.77 -17.09 9.07
N LYS A 511 -0.67 -17.42 9.75
CA LYS A 511 -0.44 -18.77 10.28
C LYS A 511 -1.50 -19.16 11.31
N LYS A 512 -1.82 -18.25 12.24
CA LYS A 512 -2.86 -18.45 13.26
C LYS A 512 -4.24 -18.67 12.62
N GLU A 513 -4.56 -17.91 11.58
CA GLU A 513 -5.77 -18.11 10.78
C GLU A 513 -5.83 -19.52 10.20
N CYS A 514 -4.77 -19.96 9.51
CA CYS A 514 -4.72 -21.29 8.91
C CYS A 514 -4.86 -22.39 9.96
N ASP A 515 -4.15 -22.28 11.09
CA ASP A 515 -4.17 -23.29 12.15
C ASP A 515 -5.56 -23.48 12.76
N LEU A 516 -6.25 -22.38 13.07
CA LEU A 516 -7.58 -22.43 13.67
C LEU A 516 -8.62 -22.99 12.69
N VAL A 517 -8.52 -22.60 11.41
CA VAL A 517 -9.45 -23.08 10.38
C VAL A 517 -9.25 -24.57 10.11
N LEU A 518 -8.00 -25.03 9.95
CA LEU A 518 -7.69 -26.44 9.71
C LEU A 518 -8.03 -27.30 10.92
N ALA A 519 -7.80 -26.80 12.14
CA ALA A 519 -8.22 -27.50 13.35
C ALA A 519 -9.75 -27.74 13.38
N LEU A 520 -10.57 -26.77 12.98
CA LEU A 520 -12.02 -26.96 12.86
C LEU A 520 -12.35 -28.01 11.78
N TYR A 521 -11.73 -27.91 10.61
CA TYR A 521 -11.97 -28.83 9.49
C TYR A 521 -11.62 -30.29 9.85
N ASP A 522 -10.53 -30.49 10.60
CA ASP A 522 -10.04 -31.82 10.97
C ASP A 522 -10.70 -32.39 12.25
N ALA A 523 -11.38 -31.57 13.07
CA ALA A 523 -11.92 -31.98 14.36
C ALA A 523 -13.07 -33.02 14.30
N SER A 524 -13.68 -33.24 13.14
CA SER A 524 -14.78 -34.20 12.98
C SER A 524 -14.86 -34.76 11.57
N ALA A 525 -15.43 -35.96 11.42
CA ALA A 525 -15.73 -36.54 10.11
C ALA A 525 -16.72 -35.69 9.26
N ALA A 526 -17.41 -34.73 9.88
CA ALA A 526 -18.32 -33.79 9.22
C ALA A 526 -17.71 -32.39 9.02
N HIS A 527 -16.38 -32.25 9.11
CA HIS A 527 -15.65 -31.00 8.85
C HIS A 527 -16.17 -29.77 9.63
N GLY A 528 -16.41 -29.96 10.93
CA GLY A 528 -16.96 -28.91 11.80
C GLY A 528 -18.47 -28.70 11.62
N GLY A 529 -19.16 -29.64 10.97
CA GLY A 529 -20.57 -29.52 10.60
C GLY A 529 -20.82 -28.66 9.35
N ILE A 530 -19.78 -28.45 8.53
CA ILE A 530 -19.82 -27.64 7.31
C ILE A 530 -19.68 -28.56 6.09
N GLU A 531 -20.57 -28.41 5.10
CA GLU A 531 -20.55 -29.21 3.89
C GLU A 531 -19.24 -29.03 3.09
N GLN A 532 -18.71 -30.13 2.56
CA GLN A 532 -17.47 -30.13 1.76
C GLN A 532 -17.53 -29.16 0.57
N ALA A 533 -18.70 -29.01 -0.07
CA ALA A 533 -18.91 -28.08 -1.17
C ALA A 533 -18.64 -26.60 -0.80
N ALA A 534 -18.88 -26.21 0.46
CA ALA A 534 -18.60 -24.86 0.93
C ALA A 534 -17.08 -24.62 1.09
N TRP A 535 -16.35 -25.63 1.56
CA TRP A 535 -14.89 -25.63 1.64
C TRP A 535 -14.21 -25.64 0.27
N ASP A 536 -14.81 -26.38 -0.67
CA ASP A 536 -14.33 -26.52 -2.05
C ASP A 536 -14.83 -25.41 -2.98
N SER A 537 -15.51 -24.40 -2.43
CA SER A 537 -15.94 -23.26 -3.23
C SER A 537 -14.71 -22.51 -3.76
N ARG A 538 -14.69 -22.25 -5.08
CA ARG A 538 -13.62 -21.51 -5.76
C ARG A 538 -14.12 -20.10 -6.10
N PRO A 539 -13.39 -19.03 -5.74
CA PRO A 539 -13.68 -17.69 -6.24
C PRO A 539 -13.71 -17.66 -7.78
N PRO A 540 -14.56 -16.84 -8.41
CA PRO A 540 -14.62 -16.70 -9.86
C PRO A 540 -13.36 -16.00 -10.38
N GLY A 541 -13.19 -16.02 -11.70
CA GLY A 541 -12.01 -15.51 -12.40
C GLY A 541 -11.27 -16.65 -13.09
N THR A 542 -9.93 -16.65 -12.99
CA THR A 542 -9.13 -17.67 -13.67
C THR A 542 -9.45 -19.09 -13.18
N PRO A 543 -9.54 -20.11 -14.07
CA PRO A 543 -9.87 -21.50 -13.70
C PRO A 543 -8.91 -22.16 -12.69
N ARG A 544 -7.81 -21.48 -12.34
CA ARG A 544 -6.76 -21.95 -11.42
C ARG A 544 -6.82 -21.31 -10.03
N ARG A 545 -7.82 -20.46 -9.71
CA ARG A 545 -7.91 -19.94 -8.34
C ARG A 545 -8.16 -21.11 -7.35
N PRO A 546 -7.33 -21.22 -6.29
CA PRO A 546 -7.50 -22.27 -5.29
C PRO A 546 -8.85 -22.16 -4.60
N THR A 547 -9.36 -23.28 -4.11
CA THR A 547 -10.42 -23.26 -3.10
C THR A 547 -9.90 -22.59 -1.83
N VAL A 548 -10.82 -22.17 -0.96
CA VAL A 548 -10.42 -21.57 0.32
C VAL A 548 -9.61 -22.57 1.16
N LEU A 549 -10.01 -23.85 1.17
CA LEU A 549 -9.30 -24.93 1.84
C LEU A 549 -7.91 -25.23 1.24
N GLU A 550 -7.79 -25.24 -0.10
CA GLU A 550 -6.50 -25.42 -0.80
C GLU A 550 -5.51 -24.32 -0.39
N SER A 551 -5.98 -23.07 -0.32
CA SER A 551 -5.16 -21.91 0.09
C SER A 551 -4.65 -22.06 1.52
N TRP A 552 -5.53 -22.36 2.49
CA TRP A 552 -5.13 -22.49 3.90
C TRP A 552 -4.17 -23.66 4.14
N ARG A 553 -4.36 -24.80 3.48
CA ARG A 553 -3.41 -25.95 3.60
C ARG A 553 -2.03 -25.60 3.05
N THR A 554 -2.00 -24.94 1.89
CA THR A 554 -0.74 -24.52 1.26
C THR A 554 -0.01 -23.52 2.14
N ASP A 555 -0.71 -22.49 2.61
CA ASP A 555 -0.15 -21.46 3.50
C ASP A 555 0.30 -22.05 4.84
N ALA A 556 -0.48 -22.94 5.47
CA ALA A 556 -0.14 -23.52 6.77
C ALA A 556 1.23 -24.23 6.76
N VAL A 557 1.46 -25.06 5.75
CA VAL A 557 2.70 -25.82 5.59
C VAL A 557 3.88 -24.90 5.33
N ALA A 558 3.71 -23.94 4.42
CA ALA A 558 4.80 -23.09 4.00
C ALA A 558 5.17 -22.04 5.06
N LEU A 559 4.19 -21.44 5.73
CA LEU A 559 4.41 -20.51 6.84
C LEU A 559 5.01 -21.23 8.07
N LEU A 560 4.63 -22.49 8.34
CA LEU A 560 5.27 -23.28 9.39
C LEU A 560 6.77 -23.46 9.11
N PHE A 561 7.10 -23.94 7.91
CA PHE A 561 8.48 -24.13 7.49
C PHE A 561 9.27 -22.82 7.57
N PHE A 562 8.71 -21.72 7.05
CA PHE A 562 9.33 -20.40 7.09
C PHE A 562 9.62 -19.94 8.53
N LEU A 563 8.65 -20.07 9.45
CA LEU A 563 8.81 -19.69 10.86
C LEU A 563 9.80 -20.58 11.62
N GLU A 564 9.84 -21.88 11.33
CA GLU A 564 10.81 -22.80 11.92
C GLU A 564 12.25 -22.47 11.51
N ARG A 565 12.47 -22.15 10.23
CA ARG A 565 13.78 -21.69 9.73
C ARG A 565 14.20 -20.37 10.39
N LEU A 566 13.30 -19.37 10.45
CA LEU A 566 13.59 -18.11 11.15
C LEU A 566 13.94 -18.33 12.62
N ARG A 567 13.18 -19.18 13.32
CA ARG A 567 13.40 -19.51 14.74
C ARG A 567 14.76 -20.18 14.97
N ALA A 568 15.19 -21.04 14.04
CA ALA A 568 16.49 -21.68 14.08
C ALA A 568 17.66 -20.71 13.80
N GLY A 569 17.37 -19.47 13.37
CA GLY A 569 18.39 -18.52 12.94
C GLY A 569 18.94 -18.80 11.54
N ASP A 570 18.25 -19.66 10.78
CA ASP A 570 18.58 -20.03 9.42
C ASP A 570 17.93 -19.08 8.41
N VAL A 571 18.36 -19.20 7.16
CA VAL A 571 17.71 -18.53 6.03
C VAL A 571 16.31 -19.10 5.87
N ALA A 572 15.31 -18.24 6.04
CA ALA A 572 13.93 -18.52 5.72
C ALA A 572 13.60 -17.88 4.39
N VAL A 573 13.20 -18.71 3.43
CA VAL A 573 12.83 -18.28 2.09
C VAL A 573 11.32 -18.17 2.00
N GLY A 574 10.85 -17.04 1.52
CA GLY A 574 9.44 -16.75 1.37
C GLY A 574 8.75 -17.71 0.41
N ALA A 575 7.44 -17.75 0.59
CA ALA A 575 6.40 -18.42 -0.19
C ALA A 575 6.50 -18.36 -1.72
N SER A 576 7.28 -17.43 -2.26
CA SER A 576 7.22 -16.99 -3.64
C SER A 576 7.70 -18.11 -4.56
N GLY A 577 6.80 -19.01 -4.94
CA GLY A 577 7.06 -20.04 -5.93
C GLY A 577 6.22 -21.30 -5.85
N ARG A 578 5.39 -21.48 -4.82
CA ARG A 578 4.42 -22.58 -4.78
C ARG A 578 3.09 -22.12 -5.36
N ASN A 579 2.43 -22.97 -6.13
CA ASN A 579 1.08 -22.70 -6.60
C ASN A 579 0.16 -22.48 -5.39
N ASN A 580 -0.65 -21.42 -5.42
CA ASN A 580 -1.70 -21.12 -4.43
C ASN A 580 -1.24 -20.59 -3.06
N GLU A 581 0.06 -20.36 -2.86
CA GLU A 581 0.54 -19.74 -1.62
C GLU A 581 0.31 -18.23 -1.63
N THR A 582 -0.04 -17.65 -0.48
CA THR A 582 -0.21 -16.21 -0.30
C THR A 582 1.16 -15.53 -0.15
N PRO A 583 1.58 -14.65 -1.09
CA PRO A 583 2.83 -13.90 -0.94
C PRO A 583 2.89 -13.11 0.36
N ILE A 584 4.06 -13.04 1.00
CA ILE A 584 4.27 -12.18 2.16
C ILE A 584 4.60 -10.77 1.65
N ARG A 585 3.67 -9.83 1.80
CA ARG A 585 3.85 -8.44 1.37
C ARG A 585 4.53 -7.60 2.44
N VAL A 586 5.59 -6.92 2.03
CA VAL A 586 6.21 -5.82 2.76
C VAL A 586 5.74 -4.53 2.09
N LEU A 587 5.17 -3.63 2.86
CA LEU A 587 4.61 -2.37 2.41
C LEU A 587 5.57 -1.24 2.74
N LEU A 588 5.53 -0.18 1.93
CA LEU A 588 6.29 1.04 2.12
C LEU A 588 6.19 1.53 3.58
N GLY A 589 7.33 1.73 4.25
CA GLY A 589 7.36 2.20 5.64
C GLY A 589 7.04 1.14 6.71
N ASP A 590 6.81 -0.12 6.35
CA ASP A 590 6.69 -1.20 7.35
C ASP A 590 7.95 -1.35 8.18
N PHE A 591 7.80 -1.58 9.48
CA PHE A 591 8.91 -1.88 10.36
C PHE A 591 9.53 -3.24 10.03
N LEU A 592 10.84 -3.25 9.73
CA LEU A 592 11.62 -4.44 9.35
C LEU A 592 12.45 -5.02 10.49
N GLY A 593 12.85 -4.20 11.46
CA GLY A 593 13.75 -4.58 12.55
C GLY A 593 14.51 -3.37 13.10
N HIS A 594 15.40 -3.59 14.06
CA HIS A 594 16.29 -2.52 14.54
C HIS A 594 17.64 -2.56 13.82
N ALA A 595 18.40 -1.47 13.88
CA ALA A 595 19.80 -1.44 13.48
C ALA A 595 20.60 -2.38 14.38
N GLY A 596 21.35 -3.29 13.77
CA GLY A 596 22.22 -4.26 14.44
C GLY A 596 23.67 -3.82 14.41
N VAL A 597 24.56 -4.71 14.84
CA VAL A 597 26.00 -4.45 14.83
C VAL A 597 26.51 -4.62 13.41
N ILE A 598 27.14 -3.59 12.84
CA ILE A 598 27.76 -3.63 11.51
C ILE A 598 29.27 -3.89 11.57
N ARG A 599 29.92 -3.55 12.68
CA ARG A 599 31.37 -3.73 12.85
C ARG A 599 31.71 -3.81 14.34
N LYS A 600 32.67 -4.68 14.67
CA LYS A 600 33.24 -4.80 16.01
C LYS A 600 34.76 -4.85 15.95
N GLU A 601 35.42 -4.00 16.72
CA GLU A 601 36.89 -3.96 16.84
C GLU A 601 37.29 -3.71 18.29
N GLY A 602 37.81 -4.73 18.95
CA GLY A 602 38.09 -4.66 20.39
C GLY A 602 36.82 -4.35 21.19
N THR A 603 36.80 -3.19 21.88
CA THR A 603 35.63 -2.71 22.63
C THR A 603 34.70 -1.80 21.84
N MET A 604 35.09 -1.37 20.63
CA MET A 604 34.25 -0.52 19.79
C MET A 604 33.18 -1.38 19.10
N VAL A 605 31.92 -0.97 19.25
CA VAL A 605 30.76 -1.58 18.58
C VAL A 605 30.07 -0.48 17.77
N LEU A 606 29.98 -0.69 16.46
CA LEU A 606 29.23 0.19 15.57
C LEU A 606 27.90 -0.46 15.22
N HIS A 607 26.82 0.28 15.40
CA HIS A 607 25.49 -0.14 14.99
C HIS A 607 25.18 0.39 13.59
N GLY A 608 24.14 -0.10 12.93
CA GLY A 608 23.79 0.35 11.59
C GLY A 608 23.03 -0.68 10.74
N ILE A 609 23.00 -0.44 9.44
CA ILE A 609 22.52 -1.36 8.42
C ILE A 609 23.38 -1.30 7.16
N GLY A 610 23.39 -2.37 6.39
CA GLY A 610 23.78 -2.32 4.97
C GLY A 610 22.52 -2.31 4.10
N LEU A 611 22.51 -1.50 3.04
CA LEU A 611 21.46 -1.51 2.02
C LEU A 611 22.08 -1.81 0.65
N GLU A 612 21.53 -2.81 -0.03
CA GLU A 612 21.78 -3.05 -1.45
C GLU A 612 20.51 -2.90 -2.26
N THR A 613 20.67 -2.39 -3.49
CA THR A 613 19.64 -2.44 -4.52
C THR A 613 20.23 -3.11 -5.75
N PHE A 614 19.64 -4.18 -6.24
CA PHE A 614 20.15 -4.91 -7.40
C PHE A 614 19.08 -5.63 -8.22
N GLY A 615 19.38 -5.97 -9.46
CA GLY A 615 18.49 -6.69 -10.36
C GLY A 615 19.24 -7.74 -11.19
N SER A 616 18.55 -8.82 -11.53
CA SER A 616 19.02 -9.80 -12.53
C SER A 616 18.92 -9.27 -13.95
N GLY A 617 17.92 -8.42 -14.20
CA GLY A 617 17.81 -7.61 -15.42
C GLY A 617 18.37 -6.21 -15.21
N PHE A 618 18.90 -5.64 -16.29
CA PHE A 618 19.27 -4.24 -16.31
C PHE A 618 18.02 -3.34 -16.37
N VAL A 619 18.09 -2.15 -15.77
CA VAL A 619 17.05 -1.12 -15.81
C VAL A 619 17.59 0.03 -16.68
N PRO A 620 17.28 0.07 -17.99
CA PRO A 620 17.66 1.19 -18.87
C PRO A 620 16.75 2.40 -18.61
N PRO A 621 17.15 3.67 -18.89
CA PRO A 621 18.19 4.10 -19.83
C PRO A 621 19.30 5.02 -19.25
N ALA A 622 19.24 5.40 -17.97
CA ALA A 622 20.19 6.36 -17.36
C ALA A 622 21.40 5.71 -16.67
N PHE A 623 21.43 4.38 -16.63
CA PHE A 623 22.54 3.64 -16.08
C PHE A 623 23.48 3.17 -17.21
N GLN A 624 24.80 3.19 -17.00
CA GLN A 624 25.75 2.50 -17.87
C GLN A 624 26.38 1.35 -17.09
N SER A 625 26.37 0.15 -17.67
CA SER A 625 27.10 -1.00 -17.13
C SER A 625 28.56 -0.94 -17.59
N VAL A 626 29.50 -1.06 -16.67
CA VAL A 626 30.91 -1.32 -17.00
C VAL A 626 31.27 -2.67 -16.40
N ALA A 627 31.96 -3.52 -17.16
CA ALA A 627 32.55 -4.80 -16.72
C ALA A 627 34.09 -4.68 -16.80
N SER A 628 34.84 -4.98 -15.73
CA SER A 628 36.31 -5.01 -15.74
C SER A 628 36.82 -6.12 -14.82
N ALA A 629 37.89 -6.79 -15.27
CA ALA A 629 38.49 -7.96 -14.60
C ALA A 629 39.33 -7.62 -13.35
N SER A 630 39.54 -6.34 -13.01
CA SER A 630 40.50 -5.91 -11.98
C SER A 630 40.02 -4.77 -11.07
N GLY A 631 38.70 -4.56 -10.95
CA GLY A 631 38.13 -3.42 -10.22
C GLY A 631 37.66 -2.29 -11.16
N TRP A 632 36.92 -1.33 -10.60
CA TRP A 632 35.97 -0.50 -11.34
C TRP A 632 36.45 0.95 -11.53
N SER A 633 36.40 1.47 -12.77
CA SER A 633 36.55 2.90 -13.09
C SER A 633 35.51 3.34 -14.14
N LEU A 634 35.06 4.59 -14.06
CA LEU A 634 34.19 5.20 -15.06
C LEU A 634 34.98 5.46 -16.35
N PRO A 635 34.42 5.19 -17.55
CA PRO A 635 35.02 5.65 -18.80
C PRO A 635 35.21 7.16 -18.77
N ALA A 636 36.41 7.63 -19.15
CA ALA A 636 36.66 9.06 -19.33
C ALA A 636 35.65 9.62 -20.35
N GLY A 637 34.92 10.67 -19.97
CA GLY A 637 33.93 11.33 -20.83
C GLY A 637 32.47 10.87 -20.67
N THR A 638 32.15 10.04 -19.67
CA THR A 638 30.74 9.72 -19.34
C THR A 638 29.98 11.01 -18.97
N PRO A 639 28.95 11.44 -19.73
CA PRO A 639 28.22 12.66 -19.44
C PRO A 639 27.47 12.54 -18.11
N MET A 640 27.75 13.46 -17.18
CA MET A 640 26.85 13.70 -16.05
C MET A 640 25.50 14.20 -16.61
N PRO A 641 24.35 13.59 -16.22
CA PRO A 641 24.10 12.99 -14.91
C PRO A 641 23.82 11.47 -14.94
N MET A 642 24.40 10.68 -15.86
CA MET A 642 24.15 9.23 -15.88
C MET A 642 24.68 8.55 -14.61
N LEU A 643 23.81 7.84 -13.89
CA LEU A 643 24.12 7.16 -12.64
C LEU A 643 24.66 5.76 -13.00
N PRO A 644 25.88 5.33 -12.64
CA PRO A 644 26.37 4.02 -13.06
C PRO A 644 25.62 2.89 -12.34
N ALA A 645 25.25 1.83 -13.06
CA ALA A 645 24.90 0.55 -12.46
C ALA A 645 26.06 -0.41 -12.72
N VAL A 646 26.45 -1.20 -11.73
CA VAL A 646 27.67 -2.03 -11.82
C VAL A 646 27.26 -3.49 -11.89
N PHE A 647 27.73 -4.21 -12.90
CA PHE A 647 27.45 -5.64 -13.04
C PHE A 647 28.57 -6.46 -12.43
N TYR A 648 28.30 -7.15 -11.32
CA TYR A 648 29.28 -8.01 -10.65
C TYR A 648 28.61 -9.14 -9.87
N GLN A 649 29.44 -10.07 -9.38
CA GLN A 649 28.99 -11.14 -8.51
C GLN A 649 28.78 -10.63 -7.09
N SER A 650 27.54 -10.69 -6.59
CA SER A 650 27.20 -10.29 -5.23
C SER A 650 28.08 -10.98 -4.19
N GLU A 651 28.57 -10.24 -3.20
CA GLU A 651 29.43 -10.77 -2.14
C GLU A 651 28.73 -11.86 -1.30
N TRP A 652 27.40 -11.86 -1.27
CA TRP A 652 26.56 -12.85 -0.58
C TRP A 652 26.46 -14.20 -1.29
N SER A 653 26.94 -14.27 -2.54
CA SER A 653 26.87 -15.46 -3.37
C SER A 653 28.18 -16.26 -3.44
N LYS A 654 29.27 -15.66 -2.98
CA LYS A 654 30.60 -16.26 -3.03
C LYS A 654 30.92 -16.93 -1.70
N ALA A 655 31.45 -18.15 -1.74
CA ALA A 655 32.09 -18.74 -0.57
C ALA A 655 33.38 -17.96 -0.24
N PRO A 656 33.52 -17.40 0.97
CA PRO A 656 34.71 -16.62 1.31
C PRO A 656 35.99 -17.47 1.22
N SER A 657 37.05 -16.92 0.63
CA SER A 657 38.40 -17.50 0.61
C SER A 657 38.98 -17.64 2.02
N ALA A 658 40.06 -18.39 2.21
CA ALA A 658 40.68 -18.52 3.54
C ALA A 658 41.11 -17.17 4.13
N GLU A 659 41.63 -16.27 3.30
CA GLU A 659 42.01 -14.91 3.69
C GLU A 659 40.78 -14.06 4.02
N GLU A 660 39.73 -14.13 3.19
CA GLU A 660 38.46 -13.42 3.43
C GLU A 660 37.78 -13.91 4.71
N ARG A 661 37.77 -15.23 4.98
CA ARG A 661 37.27 -15.82 6.23
C ARG A 661 38.01 -15.26 7.44
N THR A 662 39.34 -15.25 7.39
CA THR A 662 40.17 -14.71 8.47
C THR A 662 39.86 -13.23 8.72
N ARG A 663 39.69 -12.44 7.64
CA ARG A 663 39.32 -11.02 7.74
C ARG A 663 37.92 -10.83 8.33
N LEU A 664 36.93 -11.60 7.86
CA LEU A 664 35.55 -11.56 8.36
C LEU A 664 35.48 -11.91 9.85
N GLN A 665 36.18 -12.98 10.27
CA GLN A 665 36.29 -13.34 11.67
C GLN A 665 36.96 -12.25 12.51
N GLY A 666 38.00 -11.59 11.95
CA GLY A 666 38.71 -10.49 12.61
C GLY A 666 37.82 -9.26 12.91
N ILE A 667 36.77 -9.03 12.11
CA ILE A 667 35.78 -7.96 12.34
C ILE A 667 34.51 -8.47 13.06
N GLY A 668 34.50 -9.72 13.52
CA GLY A 668 33.40 -10.34 14.25
C GLY A 668 32.24 -10.86 13.39
N VAL A 669 32.46 -11.08 12.09
CA VAL A 669 31.49 -11.73 11.19
C VAL A 669 31.70 -13.24 11.20
N ASN A 670 30.62 -13.99 11.44
CA ASN A 670 30.61 -15.43 11.21
C ASN A 670 30.56 -15.73 9.70
N PRO A 671 31.63 -16.28 9.09
CA PRO A 671 31.73 -16.42 7.64
C PRO A 671 30.76 -17.47 7.06
N ASP A 672 30.29 -18.42 7.88
CA ASP A 672 29.32 -19.41 7.43
C ASP A 672 27.91 -18.81 7.26
N LEU A 673 27.71 -17.59 7.78
CA LEU A 673 26.44 -16.87 7.67
C LEU A 673 26.33 -15.97 6.44
N VAL A 674 27.42 -15.78 5.70
CA VAL A 674 27.50 -14.90 4.53
C VAL A 674 26.86 -15.54 3.30
N ASN A 675 26.92 -16.87 3.16
CA ASN A 675 26.49 -17.58 1.96
C ASN A 675 25.02 -18.05 2.04
N TRP A 676 24.09 -17.12 1.87
CA TRP A 676 22.63 -17.40 1.85
C TRP A 676 22.01 -17.32 0.45
N TRP A 677 22.76 -16.82 -0.54
CA TRP A 677 22.25 -16.55 -1.88
C TRP A 677 21.74 -17.80 -2.60
N GLY A 678 22.39 -18.95 -2.40
CA GLY A 678 22.02 -20.21 -3.04
C GLY A 678 20.54 -20.56 -2.81
N ASP A 679 20.10 -20.50 -1.55
CA ASP A 679 18.73 -20.80 -1.14
C ASP A 679 17.73 -19.81 -1.75
N ALA A 680 18.02 -18.50 -1.67
CA ALA A 680 17.16 -17.47 -2.25
C ALA A 680 17.08 -17.58 -3.79
N SER A 681 18.19 -17.91 -4.45
CA SER A 681 18.24 -18.08 -5.91
C SER A 681 17.49 -19.31 -6.39
N LEU A 682 17.48 -20.38 -5.60
CA LEU A 682 16.73 -21.58 -5.94
C LEU A 682 15.23 -21.28 -5.91
N VAL A 683 14.76 -20.64 -4.84
CA VAL A 683 13.33 -20.33 -4.65
C VAL A 683 12.79 -19.41 -5.74
N THR A 684 13.52 -18.33 -6.05
CA THR A 684 13.10 -17.39 -7.10
C THR A 684 13.08 -18.03 -8.49
N ARG A 685 14.02 -18.94 -8.82
CA ARG A 685 14.04 -19.66 -10.10
C ARG A 685 12.95 -20.72 -10.22
N LEU A 686 12.56 -21.34 -9.11
CA LEU A 686 11.46 -22.31 -9.09
C LEU A 686 10.08 -21.63 -9.13
N HIS A 687 10.03 -20.29 -9.13
CA HIS A 687 8.78 -19.55 -9.13
C HIS A 687 8.07 -19.64 -10.50
N PRO A 688 6.88 -20.26 -10.59
CA PRO A 688 6.27 -20.66 -11.86
C PRO A 688 5.82 -19.48 -12.73
N THR A 689 5.59 -18.32 -12.13
CA THR A 689 5.10 -17.11 -12.80
C THR A 689 6.11 -15.98 -12.87
N LEU A 690 7.34 -16.16 -12.36
CA LEU A 690 8.33 -15.09 -12.32
C LEU A 690 9.13 -15.07 -13.63
N PRO A 691 9.20 -13.95 -14.36
CA PRO A 691 9.99 -13.87 -15.57
C PRO A 691 11.48 -14.00 -15.27
N GLY A 692 12.28 -14.36 -16.27
CA GLY A 692 13.72 -14.61 -16.09
C GLY A 692 14.48 -13.44 -15.47
N HIS A 693 14.15 -12.20 -15.83
CA HIS A 693 14.75 -10.99 -15.24
C HIS A 693 14.30 -10.71 -13.81
N GLY A 694 13.27 -11.40 -13.31
CA GLY A 694 12.87 -11.40 -11.91
C GLY A 694 13.55 -12.50 -11.10
N GLN A 695 14.23 -13.47 -11.71
CA GLN A 695 14.85 -14.59 -11.00
C GLN A 695 16.31 -14.27 -10.62
N LEU A 696 16.71 -14.55 -9.38
CA LEU A 696 18.10 -14.34 -8.98
C LEU A 696 19.03 -15.31 -9.72
N ASN A 697 20.15 -14.78 -10.22
CA ASN A 697 21.18 -15.58 -10.87
C ASN A 697 21.81 -16.56 -9.88
N ALA A 698 21.91 -17.84 -10.25
CA ALA A 698 22.46 -18.89 -9.38
C ALA A 698 23.93 -18.66 -8.96
N ALA A 699 24.72 -18.07 -9.86
CA ALA A 699 26.11 -17.72 -9.62
C ALA A 699 26.26 -16.34 -8.95
N GLY A 700 25.15 -15.63 -8.68
CA GLY A 700 25.13 -14.38 -7.95
C GLY A 700 25.48 -13.13 -8.72
N PHE A 701 25.60 -13.22 -10.04
CA PHE A 701 25.79 -12.02 -10.87
C PHE A 701 24.51 -11.18 -10.94
N ALA A 702 24.63 -9.89 -10.62
CA ALA A 702 23.54 -8.94 -10.66
C ALA A 702 24.01 -7.54 -11.09
N PHE A 703 23.08 -6.72 -11.58
CA PHE A 703 23.26 -5.29 -11.74
C PHE A 703 22.98 -4.60 -10.41
N HIS A 704 24.01 -4.06 -9.79
CA HIS A 704 23.90 -3.30 -8.55
C HIS A 704 23.74 -1.81 -8.86
N TYR A 705 22.84 -1.17 -8.11
CA TYR A 705 22.57 0.25 -8.18
C TYR A 705 23.02 0.89 -6.88
N GLU A 706 23.57 2.11 -6.95
CA GLU A 706 23.75 2.91 -5.73
C GLU A 706 22.34 3.22 -5.18
N PRO A 707 21.99 2.75 -3.96
CA PRO A 707 20.60 2.77 -3.50
C PRO A 707 19.97 4.17 -3.45
N LEU A 708 20.70 5.19 -2.98
CA LEU A 708 20.13 6.53 -2.80
C LEU A 708 19.80 7.19 -4.14
N LYS A 709 20.73 7.07 -5.09
CA LYS A 709 20.58 7.53 -6.47
C LYS A 709 19.46 6.80 -7.20
N PHE A 710 19.34 5.49 -7.01
CA PHE A 710 18.25 4.70 -7.61
C PHE A 710 16.89 5.14 -7.07
N MET A 711 16.76 5.32 -5.74
CA MET A 711 15.54 5.82 -5.12
C MET A 711 15.15 7.20 -5.63
N ARG A 712 16.12 8.12 -5.76
CA ARG A 712 15.87 9.46 -6.29
C ARG A 712 15.35 9.40 -7.73
N TRP A 713 16.07 8.71 -8.61
CA TRP A 713 15.70 8.56 -10.02
C TRP A 713 14.29 7.97 -10.19
N LEU A 714 13.96 6.92 -9.43
CA LEU A 714 12.65 6.29 -9.50
C LEU A 714 11.55 7.24 -9.03
N ASN A 715 11.74 7.94 -7.92
CA ASN A 715 10.76 8.90 -7.40
C ASN A 715 10.54 10.08 -8.38
N GLU A 716 11.61 10.60 -9.00
CA GLU A 716 11.53 11.64 -10.03
C GLU A 716 10.73 11.15 -11.25
N THR A 717 11.02 9.94 -11.72
CA THR A 717 10.34 9.31 -12.85
C THR A 717 8.84 9.11 -12.56
N THR A 718 8.53 8.55 -11.38
CA THR A 718 7.14 8.38 -10.92
C THR A 718 6.43 9.72 -10.84
N TRP A 719 7.03 10.76 -10.26
CA TRP A 719 6.38 12.06 -10.13
C TRP A 719 6.16 12.75 -11.48
N ALA A 720 7.13 12.67 -12.39
CA ALA A 720 6.98 13.16 -13.76
C ALA A 720 5.77 12.54 -14.48
N SER A 721 5.52 11.24 -14.24
CA SER A 721 4.36 10.53 -14.77
C SER A 721 3.05 10.90 -14.09
N GLU A 722 3.04 11.08 -12.77
CA GLU A 722 1.80 11.33 -12.02
C GLU A 722 1.34 12.80 -12.04
N TRP A 723 2.24 13.77 -12.22
CA TRP A 723 1.91 15.19 -12.17
C TRP A 723 0.86 15.62 -13.21
N PRO A 724 0.95 15.23 -14.50
CA PRO A 724 -0.06 15.60 -15.49
C PRO A 724 -1.47 15.11 -15.15
N LYS A 725 -1.59 13.96 -14.46
CA LYS A 725 -2.87 13.35 -14.06
C LYS A 725 -3.67 14.22 -13.10
N TYR A 726 -3.01 15.16 -12.41
CA TYR A 726 -3.69 16.14 -11.57
C TYR A 726 -4.41 17.24 -12.37
N LYS A 727 -4.15 17.35 -13.68
CA LYS A 727 -4.71 18.34 -14.61
C LYS A 727 -4.60 19.77 -14.09
N VAL A 728 -3.44 20.10 -13.54
CA VAL A 728 -3.16 21.41 -12.97
C VAL A 728 -3.05 22.45 -14.08
N THR A 729 -3.84 23.52 -14.00
CA THR A 729 -3.74 24.67 -14.90
C THR A 729 -3.26 25.93 -14.17
N ASP A 730 -2.63 26.83 -14.93
CA ASP A 730 -2.28 28.17 -14.47
C ASP A 730 -3.51 29.11 -14.48
N ALA A 731 -3.29 30.39 -14.17
CA ALA A 731 -4.35 31.40 -14.15
C ALA A 731 -4.95 31.70 -15.55
N ALA A 732 -4.24 31.35 -16.63
CA ALA A 732 -4.71 31.48 -18.01
C ALA A 732 -5.42 30.21 -18.50
N GLY A 733 -5.51 29.16 -17.67
CA GLY A 733 -6.09 27.87 -18.03
C GLY A 733 -5.16 26.96 -18.81
N ALA A 734 -3.87 27.32 -18.97
CA ALA A 734 -2.89 26.46 -19.62
C ALA A 734 -2.40 25.38 -18.64
N ALA A 735 -2.17 24.16 -19.11
CA ALA A 735 -1.59 23.10 -18.30
C ALA A 735 -0.23 23.54 -17.74
N VAL A 736 0.04 23.30 -16.46
CA VAL A 736 1.32 23.63 -15.81
C VAL A 736 2.30 22.49 -16.10
N PRO A 737 3.27 22.67 -17.02
CA PRO A 737 4.13 21.58 -17.47
C PRO A 737 5.23 21.24 -16.45
N GLN A 738 5.54 22.17 -15.56
CA GLN A 738 6.65 22.03 -14.62
C GLN A 738 6.16 21.36 -13.34
N LEU A 739 6.80 20.23 -13.02
CA LEU A 739 6.75 19.61 -11.70
C LEU A 739 7.14 20.68 -10.66
N PRO A 740 6.48 20.74 -9.49
CA PRO A 740 7.04 21.50 -8.38
C PRO A 740 8.46 21.00 -8.14
N ASP A 741 9.41 21.92 -7.92
CA ASP A 741 10.81 21.59 -7.60
C ASP A 741 10.91 20.61 -6.41
N HIS A 742 9.87 20.60 -5.56
CA HIS A 742 9.71 19.69 -4.44
C HIS A 742 8.32 19.04 -4.51
N PRO A 743 8.22 17.79 -4.99
CA PRO A 743 6.95 17.06 -5.10
C PRO A 743 6.20 16.85 -3.78
N ARG A 744 6.84 17.10 -2.64
CA ARG A 744 6.37 16.70 -1.30
C ARG A 744 5.74 17.89 -0.56
N PRO A 745 4.73 17.64 0.30
CA PRO A 745 4.07 18.72 1.02
C PRO A 745 5.06 19.45 1.92
N ARG A 746 4.95 20.78 1.95
CA ARG A 746 5.72 21.63 2.86
C ARG A 746 5.21 21.38 4.27
N ALA A 747 6.04 20.80 5.14
CA ALA A 747 5.80 20.95 6.56
C ALA A 747 5.83 22.45 6.91
N ARG A 748 4.69 22.99 7.35
CA ARG A 748 4.68 24.20 8.16
C ARG A 748 4.50 23.70 9.59
N ASN A 749 5.41 24.08 10.49
CA ASN A 749 5.18 23.97 11.93
C ASN A 749 3.80 24.55 12.20
N VAL A 750 2.88 23.70 12.69
CA VAL A 750 1.52 24.11 13.05
C VAL A 750 1.57 24.84 14.37
#